data_AF-A0AAD7TKL6-F1
#
_entry.id   AF-A0AAD7TKL6-F1
#
_cell.length_a   1.000
_cell.length_b   1.000
_cell.length_c   1.000
_cell.angle_alpha   90.00
_cell.angle_beta   90.00
_cell.angle_gamma   90.00
#
_symmetry.space_group_name_H-M   'P 1'
#
loop_
_entity.id
_entity.type
_entity.pdbx_description
1 polymer ?
#
loop_
_entity_poly.entity_id
_entity_poly.type
_entity_poly.pdbx_seq_one_letter_code
_entity_poly.pdbx_strand_id
1 'polypeptide(L)'
;MAVASRIPPEVLEVIFAESNRNPYGVLPNQSPFHPYKATQDLASCSLVCRCWSPVAQATLHRDVALTLERRSPGEFLAFLQSTPHIASLIRCLLVHKNTGSLRRRGHDGECPALLVSVIGALPALSHLEFAEFLLLGWPRDIPMTSQSISLAHLTLSRLSYNPISDPDRVPFDILSLFGIGRLVLDNNSFAYSIRNAHISNLLVRTGSGLPAVRELVFQDYDCFIEYNLKCGGLSVEHIRLLSITWTDTTLFKYAGLLINRYGAYATDVRLNICQAAGYKRSHGVGFWEPFSLAACTCIQRLRLSWQHNYLVRVPNEGFSEAYEAVLASTPPTLRELEFDFTSALSDELRLTAPHVAQRIVQAAARFPGLGKVTLSILRPLTVGECTAVMNEFLPRGIVDRGLVRVEQKDGWCQHESIQPGWAKTYYSATVRLKPYFEMNESSSLGPREPYGYGTGLGAGPALPSIQWRMGVKICVQTRISHRSRKNHVAHRKRIVLTFHATSTALRTGDLTFTRPNTTPGAPAGDGFLEIGNEIVVLQGSESAVGSVTRGRFSLRFPSEKALGRLATCATMSTFQCLAQLFIVPQGTLLGQLFFVLSLAIAWLYNSFMASTAKKAKTKVVVDDVLKAPSMQRYSLGSRSAMAVFLMQVLKPANVEEQLAALIPNKTRVWTAWRQIVARRLRDEKPTFEATVRPAGTENFTAEESTLLHTLLGDAQAAVNVYGAARGRY
;
A
#
# COMPACT_ATOMS: atom_id res chain seq x y z
N MET A 1 13.13 1.20 31.84
CA MET A 1 11.91 0.97 32.63
C MET A 1 11.40 2.22 33.35
N ALA A 2 12.24 2.99 34.06
CA ALA A 2 11.79 4.17 34.83
C ALA A 2 11.12 5.30 34.01
N VAL A 3 11.42 5.42 32.71
CA VAL A 3 10.77 6.39 31.81
C VAL A 3 9.37 5.91 31.40
N ALA A 4 9.18 4.60 31.19
CA ALA A 4 7.95 4.03 30.67
C ALA A 4 6.77 4.14 31.66
N SER A 5 7.03 4.15 32.97
CA SER A 5 6.01 4.32 34.01
C SER A 5 5.63 5.77 34.31
N ARG A 6 6.31 6.75 33.69
CA ARG A 6 6.05 8.19 33.91
C ARG A 6 5.22 8.83 32.81
N ILE A 7 5.00 8.15 31.69
CA ILE A 7 4.19 8.67 30.58
C ILE A 7 2.73 8.33 30.87
N PRO A 8 1.82 9.33 30.97
CA PRO A 8 0.39 9.07 31.14
C PRO A 8 -0.18 8.26 29.97
N PRO A 9 -1.16 7.35 30.21
CA PRO A 9 -1.79 6.55 29.15
C PRO A 9 -2.30 7.39 27.98
N GLU A 10 -2.83 8.57 28.24
CA GLU A 10 -3.37 9.49 27.23
C GLU A 10 -2.28 9.98 26.26
N VAL A 11 -1.06 10.18 26.77
CA VAL A 11 0.09 10.57 25.94
C VAL A 11 0.57 9.38 25.10
N LEU A 12 0.55 8.17 25.68
CA LEU A 12 0.88 6.94 24.93
C LEU A 12 -0.14 6.68 23.82
N GLU A 13 -1.43 6.92 24.05
CA GLU A 13 -2.47 6.81 23.02
C GLU A 13 -2.18 7.72 21.82
N VAL A 14 -1.80 8.97 22.06
CA VAL A 14 -1.44 9.91 20.98
C VAL A 14 -0.20 9.43 20.22
N ILE A 15 0.85 9.00 20.94
CA ILE A 15 2.10 8.51 20.33
C ILE A 15 1.84 7.25 19.49
N PHE A 16 1.07 6.29 20.02
CA PHE A 16 0.75 5.04 19.34
C PHE A 16 -0.22 5.26 18.18
N ALA A 17 -1.18 6.18 18.31
CA ALA A 17 -2.08 6.56 17.23
C ALA A 17 -1.31 7.18 16.06
N GLU A 18 -0.33 8.06 16.32
CA GLU A 18 0.58 8.60 15.30
C GLU A 18 1.36 7.49 14.57
N SER A 19 1.85 6.51 15.32
CA SER A 19 2.55 5.35 14.76
C SER A 19 1.63 4.50 13.87
N ASN A 20 0.31 4.50 14.11
CA ASN A 20 -0.67 3.71 13.36
C ASN A 20 -1.28 4.44 12.15
N ARG A 21 -0.86 5.67 11.83
CA ARG A 21 -1.53 6.53 10.82
C ARG A 21 -1.47 6.07 9.36
N ASN A 22 -0.96 4.88 9.06
CA ASN A 22 -0.94 4.36 7.69
C ASN A 22 -1.17 2.84 7.61
N PRO A 23 -2.39 2.35 7.91
CA PRO A 23 -2.68 0.91 7.84
C PRO A 23 -2.94 0.41 6.40
N TYR A 24 -3.09 1.29 5.40
CA TYR A 24 -3.61 0.94 4.06
C TYR A 24 -2.56 0.83 2.93
N GLY A 25 -1.27 0.69 3.24
CA GLY A 25 -0.21 0.58 2.23
C GLY A 25 -0.12 -0.76 1.48
N VAL A 26 -1.20 -1.28 0.88
CA VAL A 26 -1.32 -2.65 0.32
C VAL A 26 -0.11 -3.09 -0.54
N LEU A 27 0.68 -4.05 -0.04
CA LEU A 27 1.57 -4.89 -0.85
C LEU A 27 1.05 -6.35 -0.87
N PRO A 28 0.88 -7.00 -2.04
CA PRO A 28 0.01 -8.19 -2.14
C PRO A 28 0.54 -9.52 -1.56
N ASN A 29 1.81 -9.63 -1.15
CA ASN A 29 2.49 -10.95 -1.09
C ASN A 29 3.18 -11.33 0.25
N GLN A 30 2.70 -10.91 1.43
CA GLN A 30 3.32 -11.31 2.71
C GLN A 30 2.34 -11.87 3.76
N SER A 31 2.84 -12.85 4.55
CA SER A 31 2.19 -13.61 5.63
C SER A 31 1.26 -12.80 6.56
N PRO A 32 0.17 -13.39 7.10
CA PRO A 32 -0.88 -12.70 7.87
C PRO A 32 -0.48 -12.21 9.28
N PHE A 33 0.76 -12.43 9.71
CA PHE A 33 1.34 -11.85 10.93
C PHE A 33 2.61 -11.05 10.65
N HIS A 34 2.84 -10.62 9.41
CA HIS A 34 3.81 -9.56 9.15
C HIS A 34 3.10 -8.23 9.20
N PRO A 35 3.09 -7.57 10.37
CA PRO A 35 2.56 -6.23 10.45
C PRO A 35 3.29 -5.30 9.47
N TYR A 36 2.56 -4.31 8.94
CA TYR A 36 3.20 -3.08 8.47
C TYR A 36 4.17 -2.60 9.54
N LYS A 37 5.22 -1.89 9.16
CA LYS A 37 6.19 -1.34 10.13
C LYS A 37 5.49 -0.72 11.36
N ALA A 38 4.42 0.05 11.12
CA ALA A 38 3.51 0.59 12.13
C ALA A 38 2.90 -0.44 13.10
N THR A 39 2.29 -1.50 12.60
CA THR A 39 1.70 -2.55 13.43
C THR A 39 2.77 -3.43 14.10
N GLN A 40 4.01 -3.46 13.59
CA GLN A 40 5.11 -4.22 14.15
C GLN A 40 5.68 -3.50 15.36
N ASP A 41 5.79 -2.18 15.22
CA ASP A 41 6.20 -1.28 16.28
C ASP A 41 5.17 -1.32 17.42
N LEU A 42 3.86 -1.31 17.12
CA LEU A 42 2.80 -1.45 18.12
C LEU A 42 2.77 -2.84 18.79
N ALA A 43 2.92 -3.92 18.03
CA ALA A 43 3.03 -5.26 18.60
C ALA A 43 4.25 -5.36 19.53
N SER A 44 5.38 -4.77 19.12
CA SER A 44 6.58 -4.70 19.96
C SER A 44 6.34 -3.87 21.21
N CYS A 45 5.68 -2.71 21.09
CA CYS A 45 5.29 -1.85 22.21
C CYS A 45 4.37 -2.58 23.21
N SER A 46 3.50 -3.47 22.72
CA SER A 46 2.62 -4.26 23.59
C SER A 46 3.38 -5.25 24.49
N LEU A 47 4.61 -5.59 24.12
CA LEU A 47 5.51 -6.50 24.85
C LEU A 47 6.53 -5.77 25.74
N VAL A 48 6.64 -4.43 25.68
CA VAL A 48 7.67 -3.66 26.41
C VAL A 48 7.43 -3.66 27.92
N CYS A 49 6.22 -3.33 28.38
CA CYS A 49 5.86 -3.34 29.80
C CYS A 49 4.36 -3.54 30.00
N ARG A 50 3.98 -3.96 31.22
CA ARG A 50 2.57 -4.07 31.64
C ARG A 50 1.80 -2.75 31.53
N CYS A 51 2.50 -1.62 31.68
CA CYS A 51 1.93 -0.28 31.54
C CYS A 51 1.49 0.05 30.10
N TRP A 52 2.27 -0.38 29.12
CA TRP A 52 2.05 -0.03 27.71
C TRP A 52 1.15 -1.04 27.02
N SER A 53 1.14 -2.29 27.50
CA SER A 53 0.42 -3.39 26.88
C SER A 53 -1.05 -3.07 26.59
N PRO A 54 -1.86 -2.56 27.54
CA PRO A 54 -3.27 -2.26 27.28
C PRO A 54 -3.47 -1.18 26.23
N VAL A 55 -2.68 -0.09 26.29
CA VAL A 55 -2.79 1.04 25.36
C VAL A 55 -2.32 0.65 23.95
N ALA A 56 -1.22 -0.10 23.87
CA ALA A 56 -0.69 -0.62 22.61
C ALA A 56 -1.65 -1.64 21.98
N GLN A 57 -2.23 -2.56 22.76
CA GLN A 57 -3.23 -3.52 22.27
C GLN A 57 -4.52 -2.85 21.84
N ALA A 58 -5.02 -1.88 22.62
CA ALA A 58 -6.19 -1.09 22.24
C ALA A 58 -5.99 -0.36 20.92
N THR A 59 -4.80 0.20 20.69
CA THR A 59 -4.46 0.87 19.43
C THR A 59 -4.24 -0.13 18.28
N LEU A 60 -3.54 -1.23 18.54
CA LEU A 60 -3.21 -2.26 17.56
C LEU A 60 -4.45 -2.96 17.00
N HIS A 61 -5.45 -3.21 17.87
CA HIS A 61 -6.66 -3.93 17.51
C HIS A 61 -7.85 -3.01 17.21
N ARG A 62 -7.66 -1.69 17.25
CA ARG A 62 -8.72 -0.72 16.96
C ARG A 62 -9.26 -0.86 15.54
N ASP A 63 -8.36 -1.00 14.58
CA ASP A 63 -8.65 -1.04 13.15
C ASP A 63 -8.17 -2.37 12.57
N VAL A 64 -9.11 -3.24 12.21
CA VAL A 64 -8.82 -4.59 11.72
C VAL A 64 -9.25 -4.75 10.28
N ALA A 65 -8.37 -5.30 9.44
CA ALA A 65 -8.67 -5.69 8.07
C ALA A 65 -8.79 -7.21 7.95
N LEU A 66 -9.96 -7.71 7.56
CA LEU A 66 -10.23 -9.09 7.22
C LEU A 66 -10.08 -9.28 5.70
N THR A 67 -8.96 -9.86 5.29
CA THR A 67 -8.76 -10.30 3.89
C THR A 67 -9.35 -11.68 3.68
N LEU A 68 -10.44 -11.76 2.93
CA LEU A 68 -11.22 -13.00 2.71
C LEU A 68 -10.43 -14.11 1.99
N GLU A 69 -9.39 -13.76 1.23
CA GLU A 69 -8.51 -14.74 0.60
C GLU A 69 -7.63 -15.51 1.60
N ARG A 70 -7.40 -14.91 2.78
CA ARG A 70 -6.47 -15.42 3.78
C ARG A 70 -7.18 -16.11 4.94
N ARG A 71 -8.40 -15.68 5.23
CA ARG A 71 -9.19 -16.19 6.35
C ARG A 71 -10.67 -16.08 6.02
N SER A 72 -11.38 -17.18 6.20
CA SER A 72 -12.83 -17.19 6.05
C SER A 72 -13.49 -16.38 7.18
N PRO A 73 -14.67 -15.78 6.95
CA PRO A 73 -15.41 -15.11 8.01
C PRO A 73 -15.72 -16.03 9.21
N GLY A 74 -15.87 -17.34 9.00
CA GLY A 74 -16.10 -18.33 10.06
C GLY A 74 -14.90 -18.54 10.97
N GLU A 75 -13.69 -18.65 10.40
CA GLU A 75 -12.44 -18.71 11.18
C GLU A 75 -12.23 -17.42 11.98
N PHE A 76 -12.56 -16.26 11.39
CA PHE A 76 -12.48 -14.99 12.09
C PHE A 76 -13.49 -14.90 13.23
N LEU A 77 -14.73 -15.36 13.03
CA LEU A 77 -15.74 -15.46 14.09
C LEU A 77 -15.26 -16.36 15.25
N ALA A 78 -14.72 -17.54 14.95
CA ALA A 78 -14.16 -18.44 15.96
C ALA A 78 -13.00 -17.78 16.74
N PHE A 79 -12.17 -16.97 16.06
CA PHE A 79 -11.14 -16.18 16.71
C PHE A 79 -11.74 -15.11 17.67
N LEU A 80 -12.73 -14.35 17.23
CA LEU A 80 -13.39 -13.34 18.07
C LEU A 80 -14.05 -13.98 19.29
N GLN A 81 -14.71 -15.13 19.12
CA GLN A 81 -15.35 -15.88 20.21
C GLN A 81 -14.32 -16.43 21.22
N SER A 82 -13.15 -16.86 20.76
CA SER A 82 -12.07 -17.31 21.65
C SER A 82 -11.29 -16.16 22.30
N THR A 83 -11.42 -14.93 21.81
CA THR A 83 -10.71 -13.74 22.31
C THR A 83 -11.64 -12.52 22.52
N PRO A 84 -12.62 -12.61 23.44
CA PRO A 84 -13.63 -11.56 23.61
C PRO A 84 -13.06 -10.19 24.01
N HIS A 85 -11.91 -10.18 24.70
CA HIS A 85 -11.19 -8.94 25.06
C HIS A 85 -10.57 -8.23 23.84
N ILE A 86 -10.26 -8.95 22.76
CA ILE A 86 -9.81 -8.34 21.49
C ILE A 86 -11.02 -7.83 20.73
N ALA A 87 -12.10 -8.63 20.68
CA ALA A 87 -13.35 -8.26 20.02
C ALA A 87 -13.93 -6.93 20.55
N SER A 88 -13.79 -6.65 21.85
CA SER A 88 -14.22 -5.39 22.48
C SER A 88 -13.35 -4.18 22.16
N LEU A 89 -12.16 -4.37 21.58
CA LEU A 89 -11.25 -3.29 21.19
C LEU A 89 -11.47 -2.84 19.73
N ILE A 90 -12.06 -3.69 18.89
CA ILE A 90 -12.25 -3.42 17.46
C ILE A 90 -13.33 -2.34 17.28
N ARG A 91 -12.92 -1.19 16.73
CA ARG A 91 -13.79 -0.05 16.41
C ARG A 91 -14.05 0.09 14.91
N CYS A 92 -13.09 -0.34 14.09
CA CYS A 92 -13.18 -0.35 12.63
C CYS A 92 -12.88 -1.74 12.09
N LEU A 93 -13.76 -2.24 11.22
CA LEU A 93 -13.56 -3.49 10.49
C LEU A 93 -13.63 -3.21 8.99
N LEU A 94 -12.54 -3.49 8.28
CA LEU A 94 -12.49 -3.55 6.82
C LEU A 94 -12.57 -5.01 6.38
N VAL A 95 -13.57 -5.39 5.60
CA VAL A 95 -13.64 -6.71 4.96
C VAL A 95 -13.38 -6.53 3.47
N HIS A 96 -12.34 -7.20 2.97
CA HIS A 96 -11.97 -7.08 1.56
C HIS A 96 -11.46 -8.37 0.93
N LYS A 97 -11.56 -8.49 -0.40
CA LYS A 97 -10.98 -9.58 -1.19
C LYS A 97 -10.16 -8.98 -2.33
N ASN A 98 -9.01 -9.55 -2.65
CA ASN A 98 -8.18 -8.98 -3.72
C ASN A 98 -8.79 -9.32 -5.08
N THR A 99 -9.28 -8.30 -5.78
CA THR A 99 -9.94 -8.43 -7.09
C THR A 99 -9.08 -9.08 -8.18
N GLY A 100 -7.74 -9.13 -8.01
CA GLY A 100 -6.85 -9.84 -8.94
C GLY A 100 -7.18 -11.32 -9.12
N SER A 101 -7.86 -11.95 -8.15
CA SER A 101 -8.26 -13.36 -8.19
C SER A 101 -9.66 -13.62 -8.75
N LEU A 102 -10.56 -12.62 -8.70
CA LEU A 102 -11.98 -12.77 -9.09
C LEU A 102 -12.19 -13.15 -10.57
N ARG A 103 -11.22 -12.86 -11.45
CA ARG A 103 -11.29 -13.26 -12.86
C ARG A 103 -10.91 -14.71 -13.13
N ARG A 104 -10.34 -15.45 -12.16
CA ARG A 104 -9.72 -16.77 -12.42
C ARG A 104 -10.27 -17.94 -11.61
N ARG A 105 -11.05 -17.71 -10.56
CA ARG A 105 -11.69 -18.80 -9.80
C ARG A 105 -13.19 -18.59 -9.78
N GLY A 106 -13.92 -19.70 -9.79
CA GLY A 106 -15.37 -19.74 -9.75
C GLY A 106 -15.96 -18.98 -8.56
N HIS A 107 -17.30 -18.95 -8.53
CA HIS A 107 -18.19 -18.10 -7.74
C HIS A 107 -18.08 -18.18 -6.20
N ASP A 108 -16.89 -18.10 -5.62
CA ASP A 108 -16.70 -18.06 -4.16
C ASP A 108 -17.07 -16.65 -3.65
N GLY A 109 -18.38 -16.40 -3.55
CA GLY A 109 -18.92 -15.22 -2.88
C GLY A 109 -19.13 -15.47 -1.40
N GLU A 110 -19.24 -14.39 -0.63
CA GLU A 110 -19.38 -14.48 0.83
C GLU A 110 -20.85 -14.53 1.25
N CYS A 111 -21.12 -15.33 2.28
CA CYS A 111 -22.44 -15.45 2.87
C CYS A 111 -22.75 -14.25 3.80
N PRO A 112 -23.80 -13.46 3.54
CA PRO A 112 -24.12 -12.28 4.36
C PRO A 112 -24.47 -12.63 5.80
N ALA A 113 -25.13 -13.76 6.05
CA ALA A 113 -25.48 -14.19 7.41
C ALA A 113 -24.24 -14.39 8.29
N LEU A 114 -23.15 -14.94 7.72
CA LEU A 114 -21.91 -15.14 8.45
C LEU A 114 -21.19 -13.81 8.72
N LEU A 115 -21.21 -12.87 7.78
CA LEU A 115 -20.70 -11.51 7.99
C LEU A 115 -21.47 -10.79 9.10
N VAL A 116 -22.80 -10.93 9.14
CA VAL A 116 -23.62 -10.39 10.23
C VAL A 116 -23.26 -11.00 11.58
N SER A 117 -23.00 -12.32 11.64
CA SER A 117 -22.52 -12.98 12.86
C SER A 117 -21.15 -12.46 13.33
N VAL A 118 -20.22 -12.22 12.40
CA VAL A 118 -18.93 -11.57 12.70
C VAL A 118 -19.15 -10.18 13.30
N ILE A 119 -20.01 -9.38 12.69
CA ILE A 119 -20.30 -8.02 13.15
C ILE A 119 -20.98 -8.05 14.53
N GLY A 120 -21.91 -8.97 14.75
CA GLY A 120 -22.59 -9.15 16.04
C GLY A 120 -21.63 -9.55 17.18
N ALA A 121 -20.48 -10.14 16.86
CA ALA A 121 -19.44 -10.45 17.84
C ALA A 121 -18.56 -9.23 18.23
N LEU A 122 -18.77 -8.06 17.61
CA LEU A 122 -17.96 -6.85 17.81
C LEU A 122 -18.78 -5.75 18.50
N PRO A 123 -18.92 -5.77 19.84
CA PRO A 123 -19.80 -4.85 20.58
C PRO A 123 -19.37 -3.38 20.49
N ALA A 124 -18.11 -3.15 20.12
CA ALA A 124 -17.47 -1.85 20.07
C ALA A 124 -17.45 -1.25 18.65
N LEU A 125 -17.92 -2.00 17.64
CA LEU A 125 -17.82 -1.62 16.25
C LEU A 125 -18.60 -0.35 15.97
N SER A 126 -17.95 0.60 15.31
CA SER A 126 -18.56 1.88 14.91
C SER A 126 -18.36 2.17 13.42
N HIS A 127 -17.33 1.59 12.81
CA HIS A 127 -16.97 1.78 11.41
C HIS A 127 -16.88 0.41 10.74
N LEU A 128 -17.61 0.23 9.64
CA LEU A 128 -17.59 -0.99 8.84
C LEU A 128 -17.36 -0.64 7.38
N GLU A 129 -16.41 -1.31 6.74
CA GLU A 129 -16.14 -1.16 5.33
C GLU A 129 -16.15 -2.52 4.64
N PHE A 130 -16.91 -2.63 3.56
CA PHE A 130 -16.91 -3.76 2.66
C PHE A 130 -16.34 -3.34 1.31
N ALA A 131 -15.24 -3.98 0.88
CA ALA A 131 -14.53 -3.58 -0.32
C ALA A 131 -14.19 -4.77 -1.24
N GLU A 132 -14.46 -4.66 -2.53
CA GLU A 132 -13.85 -5.51 -3.58
C GLU A 132 -14.18 -7.03 -3.49
N PHE A 133 -15.39 -7.43 -3.08
CA PHE A 133 -15.78 -8.86 -3.08
C PHE A 133 -17.19 -9.13 -3.61
N LEU A 134 -17.47 -10.40 -3.90
CA LEU A 134 -18.78 -10.90 -4.33
C LEU A 134 -19.66 -11.17 -3.11
N LEU A 135 -20.73 -10.39 -2.94
CA LEU A 135 -21.74 -10.60 -1.92
C LEU A 135 -22.88 -11.46 -2.48
N LEU A 136 -23.19 -12.56 -1.80
CA LEU A 136 -24.25 -13.47 -2.21
C LEU A 136 -25.59 -13.11 -1.56
N GLY A 137 -26.66 -13.80 -1.96
CA GLY A 137 -27.98 -13.67 -1.36
C GLY A 137 -28.03 -14.20 0.08
N TRP A 138 -29.09 -13.85 0.78
CA TRP A 138 -29.36 -14.32 2.13
C TRP A 138 -29.81 -15.80 2.12
N PRO A 139 -29.25 -16.69 2.94
CA PRO A 139 -29.70 -18.09 3.01
C PRO A 139 -31.15 -18.22 3.49
N ARG A 140 -31.97 -19.02 2.80
CA ARG A 140 -33.42 -19.19 3.12
C ARG A 140 -33.68 -19.82 4.49
N ASP A 141 -32.76 -20.66 4.95
CA ASP A 141 -32.83 -21.43 6.19
C ASP A 141 -32.41 -20.62 7.42
N ILE A 142 -31.77 -19.47 7.23
CA ILE A 142 -31.28 -18.62 8.33
C ILE A 142 -32.22 -17.41 8.48
N PRO A 143 -32.88 -17.23 9.64
CA PRO A 143 -33.71 -16.04 9.87
C PRO A 143 -32.86 -14.78 9.86
N MET A 144 -33.36 -13.72 9.22
CA MET A 144 -32.69 -12.42 9.26
C MET A 144 -32.79 -11.80 10.66
N THR A 145 -31.73 -11.15 11.12
CA THR A 145 -31.72 -10.50 12.44
C THR A 145 -32.83 -9.46 12.55
N SER A 146 -33.57 -9.49 13.65
CA SER A 146 -34.57 -8.47 13.99
C SER A 146 -33.95 -7.19 14.54
N GLN A 147 -32.73 -7.27 15.08
CA GLN A 147 -32.03 -6.13 15.67
C GLN A 147 -31.19 -5.40 14.62
N SER A 148 -31.23 -4.06 14.70
CA SER A 148 -30.38 -3.18 13.89
C SER A 148 -29.02 -3.05 14.50
N ILE A 149 -27.99 -3.21 13.70
CA ILE A 149 -26.61 -2.94 14.13
C ILE A 149 -26.36 -1.44 13.96
N SER A 150 -26.14 -0.72 15.06
CA SER A 150 -25.86 0.71 15.01
C SER A 150 -24.40 0.94 14.62
N LEU A 151 -24.17 1.71 13.56
CA LEU A 151 -22.85 2.07 13.06
C LEU A 151 -22.77 3.59 12.91
N ALA A 152 -21.64 4.17 13.30
CA ALA A 152 -21.34 5.56 12.99
C ALA A 152 -21.05 5.73 11.49
N HIS A 153 -20.39 4.75 10.87
CA HIS A 153 -19.97 4.77 9.48
C HIS A 153 -20.10 3.38 8.83
N LEU A 154 -20.77 3.31 7.68
CA LEU A 154 -20.80 2.15 6.79
C LEU A 154 -20.32 2.55 5.40
N THR A 155 -19.33 1.84 4.86
CA THR A 155 -18.83 1.99 3.49
C THR A 155 -19.03 0.69 2.72
N LEU A 156 -19.70 0.77 1.57
CA LEU A 156 -19.79 -0.32 0.60
C LEU A 156 -19.07 0.15 -0.66
N SER A 157 -17.95 -0.48 -1.03
CA SER A 157 -17.15 -0.09 -2.21
C SER A 157 -16.89 -1.29 -3.13
N ARG A 158 -17.22 -1.14 -4.41
CA ARG A 158 -16.84 -2.06 -5.49
C ARG A 158 -17.22 -3.51 -5.20
N LEU A 159 -18.34 -3.70 -4.51
CA LEU A 159 -18.94 -5.02 -4.30
C LEU A 159 -19.66 -5.45 -5.56
N SER A 160 -19.58 -6.75 -5.84
CA SER A 160 -20.43 -7.39 -6.83
C SER A 160 -21.55 -8.11 -6.09
N TYR A 161 -22.81 -7.76 -6.35
CA TYR A 161 -23.95 -8.39 -5.69
C TYR A 161 -24.58 -9.46 -6.59
N ASN A 162 -24.67 -10.69 -6.08
CA ASN A 162 -25.22 -11.83 -6.79
C ASN A 162 -26.18 -12.65 -5.91
N PRO A 163 -27.41 -12.15 -5.70
CA PRO A 163 -28.36 -12.82 -4.82
C PRO A 163 -28.94 -14.15 -5.34
N ILE A 164 -28.77 -14.47 -6.63
CA ILE A 164 -29.51 -15.55 -7.33
C ILE A 164 -28.57 -16.62 -7.90
N SER A 165 -27.28 -16.59 -7.57
CA SER A 165 -26.37 -17.66 -8.02
C SER A 165 -26.71 -19.03 -7.43
N ASP A 166 -27.54 -19.06 -6.39
CA ASP A 166 -27.83 -20.24 -5.57
C ASP A 166 -29.35 -20.24 -5.26
N PRO A 167 -30.09 -21.31 -5.61
CA PRO A 167 -31.54 -21.38 -5.41
C PRO A 167 -31.94 -21.30 -3.92
N ASP A 168 -31.05 -21.69 -3.01
CA ASP A 168 -31.27 -21.67 -1.56
C ASP A 168 -31.04 -20.28 -0.96
N ARG A 169 -30.81 -19.26 -1.80
CA ARG A 169 -30.62 -17.88 -1.38
C ARG A 169 -31.73 -16.97 -1.90
N VAL A 170 -31.97 -15.90 -1.18
CA VAL A 170 -32.93 -14.85 -1.52
C VAL A 170 -32.25 -13.48 -1.57
N PRO A 171 -32.67 -12.59 -2.48
CA PRO A 171 -32.24 -11.20 -2.43
C PRO A 171 -32.67 -10.55 -1.11
N PHE A 172 -31.83 -9.69 -0.54
CA PHE A 172 -32.12 -8.96 0.69
C PHE A 172 -31.66 -7.49 0.60
N ASP A 173 -32.21 -6.63 1.46
CA ASP A 173 -31.75 -5.24 1.62
C ASP A 173 -30.66 -5.16 2.68
N ILE A 174 -29.40 -5.05 2.25
CA ILE A 174 -28.26 -4.92 3.14
C ILE A 174 -28.36 -3.67 4.04
N LEU A 175 -28.96 -2.58 3.56
CA LEU A 175 -29.05 -1.34 4.33
C LEU A 175 -30.05 -1.46 5.47
N SER A 176 -31.04 -2.36 5.35
CA SER A 176 -32.02 -2.63 6.42
C SER A 176 -31.42 -3.28 7.67
N LEU A 177 -30.20 -3.83 7.58
CA LEU A 177 -29.50 -4.46 8.70
C LEU A 177 -28.89 -3.44 9.67
N PHE A 178 -28.70 -2.20 9.23
CA PHE A 178 -27.87 -1.21 9.94
C PHE A 178 -28.65 0.06 10.28
N GLY A 179 -28.37 0.64 11.46
CA GLY A 179 -28.71 2.02 11.78
C GLY A 179 -27.47 2.88 11.60
N ILE A 180 -27.44 3.75 10.58
CA ILE A 180 -26.18 4.28 10.04
C ILE A 180 -26.09 5.80 10.25
N GLY A 181 -25.02 6.29 10.88
CA GLY A 181 -24.73 7.72 10.91
C GLY A 181 -24.36 8.25 9.53
N ARG A 182 -23.30 7.69 8.96
CA ARG A 182 -22.75 8.02 7.64
C ARG A 182 -22.69 6.78 6.74
N LEU A 183 -23.30 6.87 5.56
CA LEU A 183 -23.33 5.82 4.55
C LEU A 183 -22.53 6.27 3.32
N VAL A 184 -21.54 5.48 2.92
CA VAL A 184 -20.76 5.67 1.68
C VAL A 184 -21.03 4.50 0.75
N LEU A 185 -21.43 4.82 -0.47
CA LEU A 185 -21.78 3.90 -1.53
C LEU A 185 -20.90 4.20 -2.75
N ASP A 186 -19.99 3.30 -3.10
CA ASP A 186 -18.96 3.52 -4.10
C ASP A 186 -18.91 2.37 -5.14
N ASN A 187 -19.38 2.64 -6.35
CA ASN A 187 -19.22 1.76 -7.52
C ASN A 187 -19.63 0.29 -7.30
N ASN A 188 -20.73 0.04 -6.59
CA ASN A 188 -21.26 -1.31 -6.38
C ASN A 188 -22.09 -1.77 -7.59
N SER A 189 -21.91 -3.01 -8.02
CA SER A 189 -22.52 -3.52 -9.26
C SER A 189 -23.23 -4.85 -9.06
N PHE A 190 -24.25 -5.11 -9.88
CA PHE A 190 -24.79 -6.46 -10.00
C PHE A 190 -23.81 -7.36 -10.75
N ALA A 191 -23.71 -8.62 -10.34
CA ALA A 191 -23.08 -9.63 -11.18
C ALA A 191 -23.86 -9.75 -12.51
N TYR A 192 -23.13 -10.01 -13.61
CA TYR A 192 -23.59 -9.89 -15.01
C TYR A 192 -24.94 -10.56 -15.37
N SER A 193 -25.46 -11.46 -14.56
CA SER A 193 -26.68 -12.25 -14.81
C SER A 193 -27.99 -11.63 -14.30
N ILE A 194 -27.97 -10.58 -13.46
CA ILE A 194 -29.18 -10.09 -12.78
C ILE A 194 -29.58 -8.73 -13.34
N ARG A 195 -30.18 -8.70 -14.54
CA ARG A 195 -30.87 -7.51 -15.03
C ARG A 195 -32.37 -7.80 -15.06
N ASN A 196 -33.07 -7.32 -14.02
CA ASN A 196 -34.50 -6.99 -13.97
C ASN A 196 -35.55 -8.04 -13.51
N ALA A 197 -35.30 -9.35 -13.49
CA ALA A 197 -36.41 -10.31 -13.34
C ALA A 197 -36.90 -10.64 -11.90
N HIS A 198 -36.19 -10.28 -10.82
CA HIS A 198 -36.45 -10.90 -9.49
C HIS A 198 -36.51 -9.94 -8.28
N ILE A 199 -36.83 -8.67 -8.50
CA ILE A 199 -36.81 -7.68 -7.39
C ILE A 199 -38.07 -7.76 -6.50
N SER A 200 -39.12 -8.43 -6.94
CA SER A 200 -40.38 -8.52 -6.18
C SER A 200 -40.30 -9.36 -4.90
N ASN A 201 -39.30 -10.22 -4.74
CA ASN A 201 -39.19 -11.16 -3.62
C ASN A 201 -38.03 -10.81 -2.69
N LEU A 202 -37.89 -9.52 -2.36
CA LEU A 202 -36.78 -9.05 -1.56
C LEU A 202 -37.05 -9.23 -0.07
N LEU A 203 -36.12 -9.89 0.62
CA LEU A 203 -36.16 -10.04 2.06
C LEU A 203 -35.80 -8.70 2.73
N VAL A 204 -36.82 -8.00 3.21
CA VAL A 204 -36.68 -6.79 4.03
C VAL A 204 -36.92 -7.18 5.49
N ARG A 205 -36.21 -6.52 6.41
CA ARG A 205 -36.46 -6.71 7.85
C ARG A 205 -37.89 -6.33 8.18
N THR A 206 -38.65 -7.27 8.74
CA THR A 206 -40.05 -7.03 9.13
C THR A 206 -40.11 -6.13 10.36
N GLY A 207 -41.05 -5.17 10.36
CA GLY A 207 -41.35 -4.33 11.52
C GLY A 207 -40.36 -3.20 11.82
N SER A 208 -39.28 -3.04 11.06
CA SER A 208 -38.41 -1.88 11.21
C SER A 208 -38.77 -0.76 10.25
N GLY A 209 -38.78 0.47 10.74
CA GLY A 209 -38.83 1.65 9.87
C GLY A 209 -37.66 1.71 8.89
N LEU A 210 -37.75 2.60 7.90
CA LEU A 210 -36.69 2.84 6.92
C LEU A 210 -35.38 3.21 7.63
N PRO A 211 -34.21 2.74 7.16
CA PRO A 211 -32.93 3.11 7.75
C PRO A 211 -32.75 4.63 7.80
N ALA A 212 -32.46 5.15 8.99
CA ALA A 212 -32.11 6.56 9.17
C ALA A 212 -30.62 6.74 8.85
N VAL A 213 -30.32 7.66 7.94
CA VAL A 213 -28.96 8.03 7.52
C VAL A 213 -28.82 9.55 7.62
N ARG A 214 -27.79 10.04 8.32
CA ARG A 214 -27.56 11.49 8.46
C ARG A 214 -26.70 12.02 7.31
N GLU A 215 -25.68 11.27 6.93
CA GLU A 215 -24.75 11.63 5.85
C GLU A 215 -24.75 10.54 4.78
N LEU A 216 -25.14 10.90 3.57
CA LEU A 216 -25.25 9.99 2.44
C LEU A 216 -24.27 10.41 1.35
N VAL A 217 -23.33 9.53 1.04
CA VAL A 217 -22.26 9.77 0.06
C VAL A 217 -22.35 8.73 -1.05
N PHE A 218 -22.47 9.20 -2.29
CA PHE A 218 -22.46 8.40 -3.49
C PHE A 218 -21.20 8.69 -4.31
N GLN A 219 -20.55 7.62 -4.75
CA GLN A 219 -19.47 7.65 -5.73
C GLN A 219 -19.85 6.66 -6.83
N ASP A 220 -20.17 7.19 -8.02
CA ASP A 220 -20.62 6.40 -9.17
C ASP A 220 -21.93 5.61 -8.96
N TYR A 221 -22.20 4.66 -9.86
CA TYR A 221 -23.37 3.80 -9.78
C TYR A 221 -23.26 2.79 -8.65
N ASP A 222 -24.40 2.53 -8.03
CA ASP A 222 -24.49 1.63 -6.89
C ASP A 222 -25.77 0.79 -6.97
N CYS A 223 -25.59 -0.52 -7.04
CA CYS A 223 -26.70 -1.46 -7.12
C CYS A 223 -27.55 -1.54 -5.83
N PHE A 224 -26.96 -1.29 -4.66
CA PHE A 224 -27.67 -1.42 -3.39
C PHE A 224 -28.67 -0.29 -3.16
N ILE A 225 -28.34 0.94 -3.56
CA ILE A 225 -29.33 2.02 -3.47
C ILE A 225 -30.45 1.85 -4.50
N GLU A 226 -30.17 1.30 -5.69
CA GLU A 226 -31.23 0.97 -6.65
C GLU A 226 -32.18 -0.10 -6.08
N TYR A 227 -31.63 -1.08 -5.38
CA TYR A 227 -32.39 -2.08 -4.64
C TYR A 227 -33.20 -1.46 -3.51
N ASN A 228 -32.56 -0.67 -2.66
CA ASN A 228 -33.20 -0.02 -1.52
C ASN A 228 -34.34 0.91 -1.95
N LEU A 229 -34.19 1.66 -3.05
CA LEU A 229 -35.27 2.49 -3.62
C LEU A 229 -36.53 1.69 -3.94
N LYS A 230 -36.38 0.45 -4.42
CA LYS A 230 -37.50 -0.47 -4.71
C LYS A 230 -38.14 -1.03 -3.43
N CYS A 231 -37.47 -0.90 -2.28
CA CYS A 231 -37.91 -1.34 -0.97
C CYS A 231 -38.39 -0.20 -0.06
N GLY A 232 -38.71 0.97 -0.63
CA GLY A 232 -39.16 2.16 0.10
C GLY A 232 -38.07 3.20 0.36
N GLY A 233 -36.79 2.83 0.25
CA GLY A 233 -35.66 3.74 0.32
C GLY A 233 -35.06 3.91 1.73
N LEU A 234 -34.41 5.05 1.94
CA LEU A 234 -33.92 5.51 3.23
C LEU A 234 -34.91 6.51 3.83
N SER A 235 -34.84 6.74 5.14
CA SER A 235 -35.63 7.80 5.78
C SER A 235 -35.13 9.18 5.33
N VAL A 236 -35.89 9.84 4.46
CA VAL A 236 -35.53 11.13 3.84
C VAL A 236 -35.38 12.26 4.86
N GLU A 237 -36.15 12.22 5.95
CA GLU A 237 -36.20 13.29 6.97
C GLU A 237 -34.92 13.40 7.80
N HIS A 238 -34.11 12.33 7.83
CA HIS A 238 -32.88 12.25 8.61
C HIS A 238 -31.64 12.71 7.84
N ILE A 239 -31.70 12.74 6.51
CA ILE A 239 -30.56 13.11 5.66
C ILE A 239 -30.28 14.61 5.82
N ARG A 240 -29.07 14.94 6.24
CA ARG A 240 -28.59 16.32 6.42
C ARG A 240 -27.48 16.68 5.45
N LEU A 241 -26.64 15.70 5.11
CA LEU A 241 -25.60 15.83 4.10
C LEU A 241 -25.88 14.86 2.96
N LEU A 242 -25.96 15.38 1.73
CA LEU A 242 -26.01 14.59 0.51
C LEU A 242 -24.78 14.91 -0.35
N SER A 243 -23.91 13.93 -0.55
CA SER A 243 -22.70 14.07 -1.36
C SER A 243 -22.76 13.15 -2.56
N ILE A 244 -22.61 13.69 -3.76
CA ILE A 244 -22.67 12.92 -5.01
C ILE A 244 -21.42 13.22 -5.82
N THR A 245 -20.62 12.18 -6.08
CA THR A 245 -19.46 12.19 -6.95
C THR A 245 -19.70 11.29 -8.14
N TRP A 246 -19.39 11.76 -9.34
CA TRP A 246 -19.75 11.04 -10.55
C TRP A 246 -18.65 11.05 -11.61
N THR A 247 -18.34 9.85 -12.13
CA THR A 247 -17.33 9.64 -13.15
C THR A 247 -17.91 9.20 -14.50
N ASP A 248 -19.04 8.48 -14.53
CA ASP A 248 -19.63 7.91 -15.75
C ASP A 248 -20.90 8.64 -16.25
N THR A 249 -20.82 9.18 -17.47
CA THR A 249 -21.96 9.85 -18.15
C THR A 249 -23.19 9.00 -18.41
N THR A 250 -23.07 7.67 -18.49
CA THR A 250 -24.19 6.79 -18.83
C THR A 250 -25.25 6.74 -17.72
N LEU A 251 -24.90 7.17 -16.51
CA LEU A 251 -25.72 6.98 -15.31
C LEU A 251 -26.22 8.30 -14.70
N PHE A 252 -26.14 9.42 -15.45
CA PHE A 252 -26.58 10.74 -14.98
C PHE A 252 -28.03 10.81 -14.52
N LYS A 253 -28.91 10.08 -15.21
CA LYS A 253 -30.32 9.99 -14.83
C LYS A 253 -30.47 9.46 -13.40
N TYR A 254 -29.54 8.62 -12.96
CA TYR A 254 -29.55 8.05 -11.62
C TYR A 254 -29.25 9.09 -10.54
N ALA A 255 -28.24 9.94 -10.76
CA ALA A 255 -27.92 11.04 -9.84
C ALA A 255 -29.13 11.95 -9.60
N GLY A 256 -29.87 12.30 -10.66
CA GLY A 256 -31.08 13.10 -10.53
C GLY A 256 -32.22 12.43 -9.80
N LEU A 257 -32.39 11.11 -9.96
CA LEU A 257 -33.34 10.34 -9.16
C LEU A 257 -32.98 10.40 -7.67
N LEU A 258 -31.69 10.28 -7.33
CA LEU A 258 -31.22 10.36 -5.94
C LEU A 258 -31.42 11.76 -5.34
N ILE A 259 -31.08 12.82 -6.07
CA ILE A 259 -31.31 14.21 -5.64
C ILE A 259 -32.80 14.46 -5.41
N ASN A 260 -33.65 14.06 -6.36
CA ASN A 260 -35.10 14.24 -6.23
C ASN A 260 -35.69 13.46 -5.06
N ARG A 261 -35.16 12.26 -4.77
CA ARG A 261 -35.65 11.42 -3.67
C ARG A 261 -35.18 11.88 -2.31
N TYR A 262 -33.89 12.20 -2.17
CA TYR A 262 -33.23 12.40 -0.87
C TYR A 262 -32.88 13.86 -0.57
N GLY A 263 -33.04 14.76 -1.55
CA GLY A 263 -32.61 16.15 -1.43
C GLY A 263 -33.49 17.04 -0.56
N ALA A 264 -34.78 16.73 -0.41
CA ALA A 264 -35.78 17.63 0.23
C ALA A 264 -35.34 18.18 1.59
N TYR A 265 -34.77 17.33 2.44
CA TYR A 265 -34.35 17.70 3.80
C TYR A 265 -32.83 17.90 3.95
N ALA A 266 -32.07 17.75 2.86
CA ALA A 266 -30.63 17.92 2.89
C ALA A 266 -30.28 19.40 3.06
N THR A 267 -29.52 19.71 4.11
CA THR A 267 -29.06 21.08 4.42
C THR A 267 -27.69 21.39 3.84
N ASP A 268 -26.85 20.37 3.63
CA ASP A 268 -25.55 20.46 2.97
C ASP A 268 -25.56 19.49 1.77
N VAL A 269 -25.30 20.03 0.57
CA VAL A 269 -25.21 19.25 -0.65
C VAL A 269 -23.81 19.41 -1.24
N ARG A 270 -23.14 18.30 -1.54
CA ARG A 270 -21.84 18.28 -2.21
C ARG A 270 -21.98 17.63 -3.58
N LEU A 271 -21.52 18.30 -4.62
CA LEU A 271 -21.53 17.79 -5.98
C LEU A 271 -20.11 17.80 -6.54
N ASN A 272 -19.68 16.65 -7.05
CA ASN A 272 -18.49 16.54 -7.89
C ASN A 272 -18.88 15.98 -9.26
N ILE A 273 -19.06 16.89 -10.22
CA ILE A 273 -19.47 16.60 -11.60
C ILE A 273 -18.32 16.80 -12.61
N CYS A 274 -17.09 17.00 -12.12
CA CYS A 274 -15.95 17.34 -12.98
C CYS A 274 -15.53 16.18 -13.89
N GLN A 275 -15.52 14.94 -13.42
CA GLN A 275 -15.16 13.84 -14.31
C GLN A 275 -16.25 13.63 -15.39
N ALA A 276 -17.50 13.72 -14.96
CA ALA A 276 -18.70 13.73 -15.78
C ALA A 276 -18.66 14.73 -16.96
N ALA A 277 -18.31 16.00 -16.71
CA ALA A 277 -18.25 17.03 -17.74
C ALA A 277 -17.10 16.84 -18.76
N GLY A 278 -16.10 16.02 -18.45
CA GLY A 278 -14.96 15.83 -19.33
C GLY A 278 -15.17 14.89 -20.52
N TYR A 279 -16.23 14.08 -20.49
CA TYR A 279 -16.41 12.99 -21.46
C TYR A 279 -17.04 13.41 -22.80
N LYS A 280 -17.66 14.59 -22.94
CA LYS A 280 -18.13 15.09 -24.26
C LYS A 280 -17.87 16.58 -24.46
N ARG A 281 -17.59 16.95 -25.72
CA ARG A 281 -17.24 18.32 -26.13
C ARG A 281 -18.44 19.27 -26.30
N SER A 282 -19.67 18.77 -26.28
CA SER A 282 -20.88 19.59 -26.37
C SER A 282 -22.04 18.88 -25.70
N HIS A 283 -22.55 19.47 -24.64
CA HIS A 283 -23.72 19.01 -23.93
C HIS A 283 -24.86 19.98 -24.25
N GLY A 284 -25.98 19.49 -24.81
CA GLY A 284 -27.16 20.34 -24.98
C GLY A 284 -27.67 20.82 -23.61
N VAL A 285 -28.40 21.93 -23.58
CA VAL A 285 -28.89 22.58 -22.34
C VAL A 285 -29.60 21.61 -21.37
N GLY A 286 -30.30 20.59 -21.89
CA GLY A 286 -30.98 19.57 -21.07
C GLY A 286 -30.07 18.48 -20.46
N PHE A 287 -28.78 18.45 -20.79
CA PHE A 287 -27.87 17.41 -20.29
C PHE A 287 -27.67 17.48 -18.77
N TRP A 288 -27.71 18.69 -18.22
CA TRP A 288 -27.53 18.96 -16.78
C TRP A 288 -28.84 18.93 -15.99
N GLU A 289 -29.99 18.78 -16.66
CA GLU A 289 -31.31 18.68 -16.03
C GLU A 289 -31.38 17.64 -14.89
N PRO A 290 -30.75 16.45 -15.00
CA PRO A 290 -30.73 15.50 -13.89
C PRO A 290 -30.06 16.04 -12.62
N PHE A 291 -29.14 16.99 -12.69
CA PHE A 291 -28.51 17.61 -11.51
C PHE A 291 -29.31 18.80 -10.96
N SER A 292 -30.56 18.95 -11.37
CA SER A 292 -31.45 19.98 -10.84
C SER A 292 -31.57 19.85 -9.31
N LEU A 293 -31.18 20.90 -8.60
CA LEU A 293 -31.31 20.97 -7.14
C LEU A 293 -32.67 21.49 -6.68
N ALA A 294 -33.65 21.60 -7.58
CA ALA A 294 -34.98 22.14 -7.24
C ALA A 294 -35.69 21.36 -6.12
N ALA A 295 -35.41 20.05 -6.01
CA ALA A 295 -35.93 19.21 -4.94
C ALA A 295 -35.28 19.49 -3.58
N CYS A 296 -34.11 20.14 -3.52
CA CYS A 296 -33.36 20.41 -2.28
C CYS A 296 -33.88 21.65 -1.54
N THR A 297 -35.15 21.66 -1.15
CA THR A 297 -35.84 22.84 -0.61
C THR A 297 -35.20 23.39 0.68
N CYS A 298 -34.55 22.54 1.49
CA CYS A 298 -33.86 22.92 2.72
C CYS A 298 -32.35 23.23 2.57
N ILE A 299 -31.82 23.29 1.35
CA ILE A 299 -30.37 23.52 1.15
C ILE A 299 -29.90 24.84 1.75
N GLN A 300 -28.87 24.79 2.58
CA GLN A 300 -28.22 25.96 3.19
C GLN A 300 -26.77 26.10 2.73
N ARG A 301 -26.09 24.96 2.51
CA ARG A 301 -24.71 24.90 2.03
C ARG A 301 -24.62 24.07 0.76
N LEU A 302 -23.97 24.60 -0.26
CA LEU A 302 -23.66 23.91 -1.51
C LEU A 302 -22.15 23.88 -1.70
N ARG A 303 -21.58 22.68 -1.93
CA ARG A 303 -20.16 22.51 -2.24
C ARG A 303 -19.99 21.93 -3.63
N LEU A 304 -19.17 22.59 -4.44
CA LEU A 304 -18.92 22.23 -5.84
C LEU A 304 -17.43 21.91 -5.99
N SER A 305 -17.10 20.67 -6.34
CA SER A 305 -15.70 20.27 -6.57
C SER A 305 -15.22 20.73 -7.94
N TRP A 306 -14.16 21.53 -8.01
CA TRP A 306 -13.57 22.01 -9.26
C TRP A 306 -12.23 21.31 -9.51
N GLN A 307 -12.27 20.14 -10.16
CA GLN A 307 -11.08 19.36 -10.47
C GLN A 307 -10.61 19.64 -11.90
N HIS A 308 -9.39 20.17 -12.06
CA HIS A 308 -8.77 20.25 -13.37
C HIS A 308 -8.16 18.89 -13.72
N ASN A 309 -8.80 18.16 -14.64
CA ASN A 309 -8.28 16.87 -15.09
C ASN A 309 -7.23 17.10 -16.18
N TYR A 310 -5.95 17.10 -15.82
CA TYR A 310 -4.83 17.28 -16.76
C TYR A 310 -4.80 16.28 -17.92
N LEU A 311 -5.45 15.11 -17.78
CA LEU A 311 -5.51 14.11 -18.84
C LEU A 311 -6.55 14.45 -19.91
N VAL A 312 -7.59 15.18 -19.53
CA VAL A 312 -8.66 15.57 -20.42
C VAL A 312 -8.58 17.08 -20.55
N ARG A 313 -8.07 17.59 -21.69
CA ARG A 313 -8.11 19.03 -22.03
C ARG A 313 -9.58 19.48 -22.22
N VAL A 314 -10.39 19.37 -21.18
CA VAL A 314 -11.77 19.86 -21.17
C VAL A 314 -11.67 21.37 -21.08
N PRO A 315 -12.32 22.11 -21.99
CA PRO A 315 -12.45 23.55 -21.85
C PRO A 315 -13.15 23.84 -20.51
N ASN A 316 -12.65 24.82 -19.76
CA ASN A 316 -13.27 25.27 -18.51
C ASN A 316 -14.76 25.69 -18.68
N GLU A 317 -15.15 25.96 -19.93
CA GLU A 317 -16.52 26.26 -20.36
C GLU A 317 -17.52 25.16 -19.96
N GLY A 318 -17.19 23.87 -20.17
CA GLY A 318 -18.13 22.77 -19.87
C GLY A 318 -18.44 22.65 -18.37
N PHE A 319 -17.44 22.88 -17.50
CA PHE A 319 -17.66 22.95 -16.05
C PHE A 319 -18.50 24.16 -15.66
N SER A 320 -18.23 25.30 -16.29
CA SER A 320 -18.96 26.53 -16.04
C SER A 320 -20.44 26.38 -16.39
N GLU A 321 -20.76 25.77 -17.54
CA GLU A 321 -22.15 25.48 -17.95
C GLU A 321 -22.86 24.53 -16.98
N ALA A 322 -22.17 23.48 -16.53
CA ALA A 322 -22.72 22.53 -15.58
C ALA A 322 -23.08 23.22 -14.25
N TYR A 323 -22.16 24.01 -13.70
CA TYR A 323 -22.40 24.76 -12.47
C TYR A 323 -23.37 25.91 -12.65
N GLU A 324 -23.48 26.49 -13.84
CA GLU A 324 -24.55 27.43 -14.18
C GLU A 324 -25.92 26.79 -13.99
N ALA A 325 -26.13 25.60 -14.58
CA ALA A 325 -27.39 24.86 -14.50
C ALA A 325 -27.72 24.44 -13.05
N VAL A 326 -26.72 23.98 -12.29
CA VAL A 326 -26.87 23.66 -10.87
C VAL A 326 -27.31 24.89 -10.08
N LEU A 327 -26.61 26.03 -10.22
CA LEU A 327 -26.97 27.26 -9.52
C LEU A 327 -28.35 27.78 -9.95
N ALA A 328 -28.70 27.67 -11.24
CA ALA A 328 -29.98 28.09 -11.79
C ALA A 328 -31.17 27.24 -11.32
N SER A 329 -30.94 26.00 -10.88
CA SER A 329 -31.96 25.13 -10.30
C SER A 329 -31.95 25.12 -8.76
N THR A 330 -30.90 25.66 -8.12
CA THR A 330 -30.79 25.69 -6.67
C THR A 330 -31.85 26.64 -6.06
N PRO A 331 -32.58 26.20 -5.00
CA PRO A 331 -33.56 27.02 -4.28
C PRO A 331 -32.95 28.27 -3.62
N PRO A 332 -33.76 29.31 -3.35
CA PRO A 332 -33.28 30.59 -2.81
C PRO A 332 -32.80 30.52 -1.34
N THR A 333 -32.85 29.34 -0.71
CA THR A 333 -32.49 29.09 0.69
C THR A 333 -30.98 29.02 0.94
N LEU A 334 -30.16 29.01 -0.12
CA LEU A 334 -28.71 28.91 -0.05
C LEU A 334 -28.07 30.08 0.72
N ARG A 335 -27.23 29.75 1.71
CA ARG A 335 -26.50 30.71 2.57
C ARG A 335 -24.99 30.64 2.44
N GLU A 336 -24.46 29.44 2.15
CA GLU A 336 -23.04 29.17 1.97
C GLU A 336 -22.78 28.46 0.64
N LEU A 337 -21.81 28.94 -0.12
CA LEU A 337 -21.32 28.30 -1.34
C LEU A 337 -19.83 27.99 -1.17
N GLU A 338 -19.40 26.79 -1.51
CA GLU A 338 -17.99 26.38 -1.45
C GLU A 338 -17.53 25.84 -2.80
N PHE A 339 -16.38 26.27 -3.27
CA PHE A 339 -15.67 25.71 -4.42
C PHE A 339 -14.41 24.99 -3.94
N ASP A 340 -14.31 23.70 -4.25
CA ASP A 340 -13.22 22.83 -3.81
C ASP A 340 -12.20 22.61 -4.94
N PHE A 341 -11.00 23.19 -4.83
CA PHE A 341 -9.92 23.07 -5.81
C PHE A 341 -8.92 21.98 -5.38
N THR A 342 -9.04 20.78 -5.94
CA THR A 342 -8.26 19.61 -5.48
C THR A 342 -6.91 19.43 -6.17
N SER A 343 -6.56 20.21 -7.20
CA SER A 343 -5.29 20.01 -7.93
C SER A 343 -4.66 21.27 -8.52
N ALA A 344 -5.24 22.44 -8.28
CA ALA A 344 -4.86 23.65 -9.01
C ALA A 344 -3.46 24.15 -8.63
N LEU A 345 -2.54 24.17 -9.59
CA LEU A 345 -1.37 25.06 -9.56
C LEU A 345 -1.81 26.51 -9.78
N SER A 346 -0.98 27.49 -9.42
CA SER A 346 -1.30 28.92 -9.59
C SER A 346 -1.73 29.27 -11.02
N ASP A 347 -1.08 28.71 -12.04
CA ASP A 347 -1.41 28.96 -13.45
C ASP A 347 -2.76 28.37 -13.84
N GLU A 348 -3.09 27.18 -13.32
CA GLU A 348 -4.39 26.54 -13.55
C GLU A 348 -5.52 27.32 -12.86
N LEU A 349 -5.26 27.88 -11.68
CA LEU A 349 -6.21 28.77 -11.03
C LEU A 349 -6.47 30.01 -11.89
N ARG A 350 -5.43 30.63 -12.46
CA ARG A 350 -5.61 31.80 -13.35
C ARG A 350 -6.49 31.49 -14.57
N LEU A 351 -6.40 30.28 -15.12
CA LEU A 351 -7.23 29.84 -16.24
C LEU A 351 -8.69 29.56 -15.85
N THR A 352 -8.93 29.13 -14.61
CA THR A 352 -10.27 28.77 -14.12
C THR A 352 -10.97 29.92 -13.39
N ALA A 353 -10.21 30.87 -12.84
CA ALA A 353 -10.69 31.99 -12.04
C ALA A 353 -11.76 32.85 -12.74
N PRO A 354 -11.68 33.17 -14.06
CA PRO A 354 -12.75 33.91 -14.73
C PRO A 354 -14.10 33.20 -14.67
N HIS A 355 -14.10 31.88 -14.86
CA HIS A 355 -15.32 31.06 -14.84
C HIS A 355 -15.89 30.95 -13.43
N VAL A 356 -15.03 30.70 -12.44
CA VAL A 356 -15.42 30.65 -11.02
C VAL A 356 -15.97 32.02 -10.58
N ALA A 357 -15.28 33.12 -10.91
CA ALA A 357 -15.72 34.48 -10.60
C ALA A 357 -17.11 34.77 -11.21
N GLN A 358 -17.35 34.37 -12.45
CA GLN A 358 -18.67 34.47 -13.08
C GLN A 358 -19.75 33.72 -12.29
N ARG A 359 -19.47 32.49 -11.82
CA ARG A 359 -20.41 31.72 -11.00
C ARG A 359 -20.66 32.35 -9.64
N ILE A 360 -19.64 32.95 -9.01
CA ILE A 360 -19.78 33.69 -7.75
C ILE A 360 -20.70 34.90 -7.93
N VAL A 361 -20.52 35.67 -9.01
CA VAL A 361 -21.38 36.83 -9.31
C VAL A 361 -22.82 36.39 -9.56
N GLN A 362 -23.02 35.32 -10.35
CA GLN A 362 -24.35 34.74 -10.58
C GLN A 362 -25.02 34.32 -9.26
N ALA A 363 -24.30 33.61 -8.40
CA ALA A 363 -24.81 33.16 -7.11
C ALA A 363 -25.16 34.35 -6.20
N ALA A 364 -24.29 35.37 -6.13
CA ALA A 364 -24.55 36.56 -5.33
C ALA A 364 -25.76 37.37 -5.80
N ALA A 365 -26.04 37.39 -7.12
CA ALA A 365 -27.23 38.05 -7.66
C ALA A 365 -28.51 37.25 -7.41
N ARG A 366 -28.42 35.92 -7.49
CA ARG A 366 -29.58 35.02 -7.35
C ARG A 366 -30.00 34.80 -5.90
N PHE A 367 -29.03 34.71 -4.99
CA PHE A 367 -29.25 34.32 -3.60
C PHE A 367 -29.02 35.53 -2.67
N PRO A 368 -30.06 36.32 -2.37
CA PRO A 368 -29.91 37.51 -1.52
C PRO A 368 -29.45 37.17 -0.09
N GLY A 369 -29.68 35.93 0.37
CA GLY A 369 -29.22 35.41 1.66
C GLY A 369 -27.81 34.81 1.67
N LEU A 370 -27.08 34.82 0.55
CA LEU A 370 -25.73 34.26 0.45
C LEU A 370 -24.74 35.11 1.24
N GLY A 371 -24.33 34.61 2.41
CA GLY A 371 -23.45 35.34 3.34
C GLY A 371 -21.98 34.95 3.23
N LYS A 372 -21.67 33.78 2.68
CA LYS A 372 -20.30 33.26 2.60
C LYS A 372 -20.07 32.47 1.32
N VAL A 373 -18.99 32.79 0.62
CA VAL A 373 -18.42 31.98 -0.46
C VAL A 373 -17.02 31.52 -0.04
N THR A 374 -16.77 30.23 -0.03
CA THR A 374 -15.49 29.64 0.38
C THR A 374 -14.76 29.07 -0.83
N LEU A 375 -13.49 29.42 -1.01
CA LEU A 375 -12.60 28.80 -1.98
C LEU A 375 -11.63 27.92 -1.21
N SER A 376 -11.88 26.62 -1.25
CA SER A 376 -11.10 25.62 -0.55
C SER A 376 -9.96 25.15 -1.44
N ILE A 377 -8.72 25.45 -1.04
CA ILE A 377 -7.51 25.17 -1.83
C ILE A 377 -6.63 24.13 -1.15
N LEU A 378 -6.06 23.22 -1.95
CA LEU A 378 -5.03 22.29 -1.51
C LEU A 378 -3.62 22.86 -1.72
N ARG A 379 -2.65 22.38 -0.92
CA ARG A 379 -1.23 22.71 -1.12
C ARG A 379 -0.78 22.25 -2.52
N PRO A 380 0.02 23.04 -3.26
CA PRO A 380 0.94 24.08 -2.76
C PRO A 380 0.41 25.51 -2.73
N LEU A 381 -0.80 25.79 -3.21
CA LEU A 381 -1.27 27.17 -3.35
C LEU A 381 -1.41 27.85 -1.99
N THR A 382 -0.93 29.08 -1.87
CA THR A 382 -1.12 29.89 -0.66
C THR A 382 -2.45 30.63 -0.70
N VAL A 383 -2.99 30.93 0.48
CA VAL A 383 -4.22 31.74 0.64
C VAL A 383 -4.06 33.10 -0.06
N GLY A 384 -2.88 33.72 0.06
CA GLY A 384 -2.58 35.02 -0.55
C GLY A 384 -2.58 34.99 -2.09
N GLU A 385 -1.93 33.98 -2.69
CA GLU A 385 -1.91 33.83 -4.16
C GLU A 385 -3.31 33.61 -4.73
N CYS A 386 -4.09 32.72 -4.12
CA CYS A 386 -5.46 32.45 -4.55
C CYS A 386 -6.34 33.72 -4.45
N THR A 387 -6.22 34.43 -3.33
CA THR A 387 -6.96 35.68 -3.09
C THR A 387 -6.58 36.74 -4.14
N ALA A 388 -5.28 36.90 -4.43
CA ALA A 388 -4.80 37.84 -5.43
C ALA A 388 -5.36 37.53 -6.82
N VAL A 389 -5.27 36.26 -7.26
CA VAL A 389 -5.80 35.82 -8.57
C VAL A 389 -7.31 36.06 -8.65
N MET A 390 -8.07 35.69 -7.63
CA MET A 390 -9.54 35.85 -7.65
C MET A 390 -9.97 37.32 -7.63
N ASN A 391 -9.26 38.19 -6.92
CA ASN A 391 -9.54 39.62 -6.89
C ASN A 391 -9.31 40.31 -8.24
N GLU A 392 -8.50 39.75 -9.14
CA GLU A 392 -8.34 40.26 -10.51
C GLU A 392 -9.62 40.09 -11.34
N PHE A 393 -10.46 39.09 -11.04
CA PHE A 393 -11.66 38.74 -11.83
C PHE A 393 -12.99 39.05 -11.14
N LEU A 394 -12.98 39.25 -9.81
CA LEU A 394 -14.19 39.56 -9.04
C LEU A 394 -14.53 41.06 -9.10
N PRO A 395 -15.81 41.44 -9.27
CA PRO A 395 -16.23 42.84 -9.15
C PRO A 395 -15.91 43.41 -7.77
N ARG A 396 -15.50 44.70 -7.69
CA ARG A 396 -15.16 45.36 -6.43
C ARG A 396 -16.26 45.23 -5.37
N GLY A 397 -17.52 45.37 -5.75
CA GLY A 397 -18.65 45.20 -4.82
C GLY A 397 -18.79 43.79 -4.21
N ILE A 398 -18.21 42.75 -4.81
CA ILE A 398 -18.13 41.41 -4.20
C ILE A 398 -16.96 41.35 -3.21
N VAL A 399 -15.81 41.90 -3.60
CA VAL A 399 -14.57 41.93 -2.80
C VAL A 399 -14.77 42.77 -1.54
N ASP A 400 -15.31 43.98 -1.69
CA ASP A 400 -15.51 44.94 -0.60
C ASP A 400 -16.50 44.44 0.46
N ARG A 401 -17.47 43.58 0.07
CA ARG A 401 -18.40 42.92 1.00
C ARG A 401 -17.75 41.80 1.81
N GLY A 402 -16.52 41.38 1.48
CA GLY A 402 -15.87 40.24 2.12
C GLY A 402 -16.62 38.92 1.91
N LEU A 403 -17.39 38.81 0.82
CA LEU A 403 -18.22 37.64 0.54
C LEU A 403 -17.37 36.38 0.29
N VAL A 404 -16.21 36.54 -0.35
CA VAL A 404 -15.31 35.44 -0.72
C VAL A 404 -14.22 35.28 0.33
N ARG A 405 -14.07 34.05 0.85
CA ARG A 405 -13.00 33.64 1.77
C ARG A 405 -12.23 32.49 1.16
N VAL A 406 -10.91 32.53 1.29
CA VAL A 406 -10.05 31.43 0.87
C VAL A 406 -9.65 30.63 2.09
N GLU A 407 -9.92 29.32 2.09
CA GLU A 407 -9.55 28.40 3.16
C GLU A 407 -8.54 27.39 2.61
N GLN A 408 -7.42 27.22 3.31
CA GLN A 408 -6.45 26.19 2.96
C GLN A 408 -6.84 24.90 3.66
N LYS A 409 -7.17 23.86 2.88
CA LYS A 409 -7.39 22.52 3.42
C LYS A 409 -6.05 21.83 3.61
N ASP A 410 -5.77 21.36 4.82
CA ASP A 410 -4.66 20.45 5.04
C ASP A 410 -4.92 19.18 4.23
N GLY A 411 -4.11 18.94 3.21
CA GLY A 411 -4.36 17.99 2.11
C GLY A 411 -4.41 16.50 2.49
N TRP A 412 -4.60 16.20 3.77
CA TRP A 412 -4.59 14.86 4.34
C TRP A 412 -6.00 14.30 4.59
N CYS A 413 -7.05 15.13 4.52
CA CYS A 413 -8.44 14.64 4.63
C CYS A 413 -9.01 14.05 3.32
N GLN A 414 -8.24 13.95 2.23
CA GLN A 414 -8.69 13.42 0.94
C GLN A 414 -8.34 11.94 0.69
N HIS A 415 -8.22 11.11 1.72
CA HIS A 415 -8.17 9.66 1.51
C HIS A 415 -9.50 9.04 1.03
N GLU A 416 -10.50 9.87 0.68
CA GLU A 416 -11.58 9.48 -0.23
C GLU A 416 -11.01 9.34 -1.67
N SER A 417 -10.57 8.11 -1.97
CA SER A 417 -10.42 7.49 -3.30
C SER A 417 -9.55 8.19 -4.37
N ILE A 418 -8.21 8.08 -4.24
CA ILE A 418 -7.29 8.18 -5.40
C ILE A 418 -7.01 6.76 -5.93
N GLN A 419 -7.41 6.47 -7.17
CA GLN A 419 -7.20 5.16 -7.84
C GLN A 419 -5.76 4.96 -8.37
N PRO A 420 -5.15 3.76 -8.24
CA PRO A 420 -3.88 3.43 -8.91
C PRO A 420 -4.01 2.34 -10.02
N GLY A 421 -3.69 2.73 -11.26
CA GLY A 421 -3.40 1.87 -12.43
C GLY A 421 -3.13 2.82 -13.61
N TRP A 422 -2.12 2.73 -14.48
CA TRP A 422 -1.91 1.79 -15.57
C TRP A 422 -0.61 2.24 -16.34
N ALA A 423 0.29 1.33 -16.75
CA ALA A 423 1.11 1.38 -18.01
C ALA A 423 2.35 0.44 -17.99
N LYS A 424 2.49 -0.46 -18.99
CA LYS A 424 3.77 -1.12 -19.41
C LYS A 424 3.72 -1.60 -20.87
N THR A 425 4.75 -1.28 -21.68
CA THR A 425 5.14 -2.02 -22.92
C THR A 425 6.65 -1.82 -23.21
N TYR A 426 7.35 -2.83 -23.76
CA TYR A 426 8.83 -2.96 -23.89
C TYR A 426 9.32 -3.18 -25.34
N TYR A 427 10.55 -2.74 -25.69
CA TYR A 427 11.45 -3.31 -26.73
C TYR A 427 12.95 -3.06 -26.38
N SER A 428 13.89 -3.92 -26.83
CA SER A 428 15.32 -3.95 -26.40
C SER A 428 16.35 -3.98 -27.55
N ALA A 429 17.58 -3.48 -27.31
CA ALA A 429 18.82 -3.79 -28.05
C ALA A 429 20.10 -3.55 -27.20
N THR A 430 21.22 -4.24 -27.49
CA THR A 430 22.41 -4.42 -26.60
C THR A 430 23.73 -3.87 -27.19
N VAL A 431 24.59 -3.24 -26.36
CA VAL A 431 26.02 -2.91 -26.65
C VAL A 431 26.91 -3.16 -25.41
N ARG A 432 28.19 -3.57 -25.57
CA ARG A 432 29.14 -3.99 -24.50
C ARG A 432 30.27 -3.00 -24.21
N LEU A 433 30.67 -2.85 -22.93
CA LEU A 433 31.90 -2.17 -22.44
C LEU A 433 32.48 -2.88 -21.16
N LYS A 434 33.79 -2.75 -20.87
CA LYS A 434 34.54 -3.43 -19.77
C LYS A 434 35.27 -2.46 -18.79
N PRO A 435 35.26 -2.71 -17.45
CA PRO A 435 36.06 -2.00 -16.42
C PRO A 435 37.22 -2.81 -15.76
N TYR A 436 38.11 -2.16 -14.96
CA TYR A 436 39.23 -2.73 -14.17
C TYR A 436 39.35 -2.09 -12.75
N PHE A 437 40.03 -2.78 -11.80
CA PHE A 437 40.21 -2.43 -10.38
C PHE A 437 41.69 -2.50 -9.93
N GLU A 438 42.14 -1.57 -9.08
CA GLU A 438 43.51 -1.54 -8.55
C GLU A 438 43.49 -1.50 -7.00
N MET A 439 44.42 -2.23 -6.36
CA MET A 439 44.47 -2.47 -4.92
C MET A 439 45.78 -1.89 -4.37
N ASN A 440 45.76 -1.13 -3.27
CA ASN A 440 46.96 -0.62 -2.61
C ASN A 440 46.92 -0.98 -1.12
N GLU A 441 47.95 -1.70 -0.64
CA GLU A 441 48.25 -1.84 0.78
C GLU A 441 49.23 -0.75 1.20
N SER A 442 48.89 0.03 2.23
CA SER A 442 49.83 0.98 2.85
C SER A 442 50.05 0.62 4.31
N SER A 443 51.22 0.06 4.63
CA SER A 443 51.75 -0.06 5.98
C SER A 443 52.57 1.18 6.31
N SER A 444 52.06 2.06 7.18
CA SER A 444 52.87 3.11 7.79
C SER A 444 53.14 2.74 9.25
N LEU A 445 54.37 2.28 9.51
CA LEU A 445 54.92 2.10 10.85
C LEU A 445 55.61 3.43 11.23
N GLY A 446 55.07 4.12 12.23
CA GLY A 446 55.75 5.24 12.90
C GLY A 446 56.90 4.77 13.80
N PRO A 447 57.84 5.65 14.17
CA PRO A 447 59.09 5.25 14.82
C PRO A 447 58.88 4.80 16.27
N ARG A 448 59.63 3.75 16.64
CA ARG A 448 59.70 3.15 17.99
C ARG A 448 60.47 4.06 18.96
N GLU A 449 59.92 4.27 20.15
CA GLU A 449 60.70 4.62 21.37
C GLU A 449 61.07 3.35 22.17
N PRO A 450 62.15 3.35 22.97
CA PRO A 450 62.67 2.14 23.59
C PRO A 450 62.18 1.92 25.04
N TYR A 451 61.80 0.66 25.30
CA TYR A 451 61.83 -0.13 26.54
C TYR A 451 61.32 0.44 27.88
N GLY A 452 60.25 -0.18 28.38
CA GLY A 452 59.96 -0.36 29.81
C GLY A 452 59.34 -1.74 30.04
N TYR A 453 60.01 -2.59 30.84
CA TYR A 453 59.55 -3.93 31.22
C TYR A 453 58.31 -3.85 32.12
N GLY A 454 57.25 -4.58 31.77
CA GLY A 454 56.07 -4.75 32.61
C GLY A 454 55.21 -5.93 32.14
N THR A 455 55.14 -6.97 32.96
CA THR A 455 54.36 -8.20 32.77
C THR A 455 52.86 -7.96 32.81
N GLY A 456 52.09 -8.47 31.83
CA GLY A 456 50.62 -8.57 31.96
C GLY A 456 49.86 -8.92 30.68
N LEU A 457 49.27 -10.13 30.67
CA LEU A 457 48.09 -10.61 29.92
C LEU A 457 47.94 -10.21 28.43
N GLY A 458 48.12 -11.22 27.56
CA GLY A 458 48.02 -11.10 26.11
C GLY A 458 46.63 -10.72 25.59
N ALA A 459 46.55 -9.52 25.00
CA ALA A 459 45.52 -9.17 24.03
C ALA A 459 45.91 -9.73 22.66
N GLY A 460 45.01 -10.49 22.02
CA GLY A 460 45.19 -10.97 20.65
C GLY A 460 45.28 -9.82 19.64
N PRO A 461 45.94 -10.03 18.49
CA PRO A 461 46.21 -8.96 17.52
C PRO A 461 44.90 -8.43 16.91
N ALA A 462 44.76 -7.10 16.92
CA ALA A 462 43.71 -6.42 16.16
C ALA A 462 43.94 -6.69 14.66
N LEU A 463 42.95 -7.25 13.98
CA LEU A 463 42.98 -7.49 12.54
C LEU A 463 42.97 -6.15 11.76
N PRO A 464 43.73 -6.03 10.67
CA PRO A 464 43.84 -4.80 9.90
C PRO A 464 42.53 -4.44 9.19
N SER A 465 42.23 -3.14 9.12
CA SER A 465 41.14 -2.59 8.31
C SER A 465 41.54 -2.56 6.83
N ILE A 466 40.80 -3.25 5.97
CA ILE A 466 41.01 -3.21 4.51
C ILE A 466 40.29 -1.98 3.93
N GLN A 467 41.02 -1.13 3.20
CA GLN A 467 40.48 0.05 2.50
C GLN A 467 40.48 -0.17 0.98
N TRP A 468 39.41 0.24 0.29
CA TRP A 468 39.24 0.08 -1.15
C TRP A 468 39.19 1.43 -1.86
N ARG A 469 39.85 1.56 -3.03
CA ARG A 469 39.70 2.72 -3.94
C ARG A 469 39.24 2.27 -5.32
N MET A 470 38.15 2.84 -5.82
CA MET A 470 37.59 2.49 -7.13
C MET A 470 37.88 3.58 -8.19
N GLY A 471 38.43 3.16 -9.33
CA GLY A 471 38.75 4.01 -10.48
C GLY A 471 38.02 3.59 -11.76
N VAL A 472 37.48 4.57 -12.51
CA VAL A 472 36.98 4.38 -13.88
C VAL A 472 37.69 5.40 -14.76
N LYS A 473 38.47 4.94 -15.74
CA LYS A 473 39.14 5.80 -16.73
C LYS A 473 38.28 5.82 -17.99
N ILE A 474 37.67 6.96 -18.30
CA ILE A 474 36.88 7.15 -19.51
C ILE A 474 37.77 7.88 -20.53
N CYS A 475 38.20 7.19 -21.59
CA CYS A 475 38.92 7.82 -22.69
C CYS A 475 37.96 7.95 -23.89
N VAL A 476 37.43 9.15 -24.11
CA VAL A 476 36.68 9.48 -25.32
C VAL A 476 37.65 10.17 -26.27
N GLN A 477 38.16 9.45 -27.26
CA GLN A 477 38.97 10.03 -28.33
C GLN A 477 38.07 10.38 -29.50
N THR A 478 37.58 11.62 -29.53
CA THR A 478 36.83 12.16 -30.67
C THR A 478 37.79 12.79 -31.67
N ARG A 479 38.01 12.12 -32.80
CA ARG A 479 38.63 12.74 -33.98
C ARG A 479 37.52 13.45 -34.77
N ILE A 480 37.43 14.77 -34.64
CA ILE A 480 36.49 15.60 -35.41
C ILE A 480 37.26 16.25 -36.56
N SER A 481 36.91 15.90 -37.80
CA SER A 481 37.29 16.64 -39.00
C SER A 481 36.43 17.89 -39.11
N HIS A 482 37.07 19.04 -39.33
CA HIS A 482 36.51 20.37 -39.28
C HIS A 482 35.89 20.78 -40.64
N ARG A 483 34.65 21.30 -40.65
CA ARG A 483 34.25 22.37 -41.57
C ARG A 483 33.06 23.16 -41.02
N SER A 484 33.33 24.44 -40.67
CA SER A 484 32.50 25.67 -40.71
C SER A 484 31.01 25.58 -40.29
N ARG A 485 30.40 26.42 -39.43
CA ARG A 485 30.53 27.87 -39.21
C ARG A 485 29.84 28.23 -37.86
N LYS A 486 30.09 29.45 -37.39
CA LYS A 486 29.94 29.99 -36.02
C LYS A 486 28.53 29.98 -35.41
N ASN A 487 28.53 30.04 -34.07
CA ASN A 487 27.48 30.43 -33.11
C ASN A 487 26.56 29.31 -32.57
N HIS A 488 26.99 28.68 -31.46
CA HIS A 488 26.19 28.34 -30.26
C HIS A 488 27.00 27.39 -29.36
N VAL A 489 27.98 27.93 -28.63
CA VAL A 489 28.79 27.17 -27.65
C VAL A 489 28.66 27.81 -26.28
N ALA A 490 27.51 27.59 -25.63
CA ALA A 490 27.34 27.92 -24.21
C ALA A 490 26.51 26.87 -23.44
N HIS A 491 25.51 26.23 -24.08
CA HIS A 491 24.62 25.31 -23.38
C HIS A 491 25.09 23.84 -23.28
N ARG A 492 25.98 23.37 -24.16
CA ARG A 492 26.44 21.95 -24.14
C ARG A 492 27.45 21.61 -23.05
N LYS A 493 28.10 22.60 -22.41
CA LYS A 493 29.10 22.35 -21.35
C LYS A 493 28.49 22.08 -19.96
N ARG A 494 27.26 22.51 -19.68
CA ARG A 494 26.68 22.43 -18.31
C ARG A 494 26.15 21.05 -17.92
N ILE A 495 25.57 20.29 -18.85
CA ILE A 495 24.91 19.00 -18.53
C ILE A 495 25.93 17.91 -18.15
N VAL A 496 27.13 17.94 -18.74
CA VAL A 496 28.21 16.97 -18.47
C VAL A 496 28.88 17.24 -17.11
N LEU A 497 28.87 18.50 -16.63
CA LEU A 497 29.49 18.89 -15.36
C LEU A 497 28.75 18.32 -14.14
N THR A 498 27.41 18.22 -14.18
CA THR A 498 26.60 17.81 -13.02
C THR A 498 26.74 16.32 -12.71
N PHE A 499 26.75 15.46 -13.74
CA PHE A 499 26.99 14.02 -13.55
C PHE A 499 28.41 13.74 -13.01
N HIS A 500 29.39 14.54 -13.43
CA HIS A 500 30.75 14.42 -12.95
C HIS A 500 30.87 14.84 -11.47
N ALA A 501 30.12 15.86 -11.04
CA ALA A 501 30.11 16.33 -9.66
C ALA A 501 29.53 15.28 -8.70
N THR A 502 28.39 14.65 -9.03
CA THR A 502 27.77 13.61 -8.20
C THR A 502 28.65 12.36 -8.11
N SER A 503 29.27 11.96 -9.23
CA SER A 503 30.22 10.84 -9.23
C SER A 503 31.46 11.14 -8.39
N THR A 504 32.00 12.36 -8.47
CA THR A 504 33.16 12.78 -7.67
C THR A 504 32.81 12.83 -6.19
N ALA A 505 31.62 13.33 -5.82
CA ALA A 505 31.15 13.34 -4.46
C ALA A 505 31.00 11.92 -3.89
N LEU A 506 30.44 10.98 -4.66
CA LEU A 506 30.34 9.56 -4.26
C LEU A 506 31.72 8.91 -4.07
N ARG A 507 32.72 9.27 -4.88
CA ARG A 507 34.10 8.76 -4.74
C ARG A 507 34.81 9.24 -3.47
N THR A 508 34.28 10.25 -2.78
CA THR A 508 34.84 10.70 -1.50
C THR A 508 34.34 9.90 -0.29
N GLY A 509 33.34 9.03 -0.47
CA GLY A 509 32.86 8.16 0.59
C GLY A 509 33.62 6.83 0.64
N ASP A 510 34.02 6.43 1.85
CA ASP A 510 34.62 5.13 2.11
C ASP A 510 33.52 4.10 2.40
N LEU A 511 33.38 3.10 1.54
CA LEU A 511 32.47 1.99 1.78
C LEU A 511 33.10 1.04 2.80
N THR A 512 32.57 1.08 4.02
CA THR A 512 33.01 0.21 5.11
C THR A 512 32.01 -0.92 5.32
N PHE A 513 32.51 -2.12 5.61
CA PHE A 513 31.69 -3.24 6.04
C PHE A 513 31.92 -3.47 7.53
N THR A 514 30.87 -3.32 8.34
CA THR A 514 30.95 -3.53 9.79
C THR A 514 30.43 -4.92 10.13
N ARG A 515 31.28 -5.74 10.74
CA ARG A 515 30.91 -7.05 11.28
C ARG A 515 30.26 -6.89 12.66
N PRO A 516 29.22 -7.65 13.00
CA PRO A 516 28.71 -7.68 14.36
C PRO A 516 29.79 -8.24 15.30
N ASN A 517 29.88 -7.67 16.51
CA ASN A 517 30.75 -8.21 17.55
C ASN A 517 30.21 -9.58 17.99
N THR A 518 31.05 -10.60 17.92
CA THR A 518 30.73 -11.93 18.42
C THR A 518 30.97 -12.00 19.92
N THR A 519 30.03 -12.59 20.66
CA THR A 519 30.24 -12.87 22.08
C THR A 519 31.35 -13.91 22.23
N PRO A 520 32.40 -13.67 23.05
CA PRO A 520 33.43 -14.67 23.30
C PRO A 520 32.83 -15.97 23.82
N GLY A 521 33.26 -17.10 23.24
CA GLY A 521 32.74 -18.43 23.60
C GLY A 521 31.41 -18.81 22.93
N ALA A 522 30.86 -17.98 22.04
CA ALA A 522 29.72 -18.39 21.21
C ALA A 522 30.12 -19.61 20.35
N PRO A 523 29.22 -20.61 20.20
CA PRO A 523 29.47 -21.76 19.34
C PRO A 523 29.66 -21.32 17.88
N ALA A 524 30.13 -22.24 17.03
CA ALA A 524 30.15 -22.01 15.59
C ALA A 524 28.74 -21.59 15.12
N GLY A 525 28.67 -20.56 14.30
CA GLY A 525 27.40 -20.07 13.76
C GLY A 525 26.87 -21.08 12.76
N ASP A 526 25.64 -21.50 12.96
CA ASP A 526 24.91 -22.39 12.08
C ASP A 526 23.48 -21.88 11.90
N GLY A 527 22.97 -21.97 10.68
CA GLY A 527 21.64 -21.46 10.37
C GLY A 527 21.29 -21.60 8.90
N PHE A 528 20.09 -21.15 8.56
CA PHE A 528 19.62 -21.18 7.19
C PHE A 528 18.80 -19.94 6.84
N LEU A 529 18.80 -19.59 5.56
CA LEU A 529 17.98 -18.54 4.98
C LEU A 529 17.00 -19.17 4.00
N GLU A 530 15.71 -18.90 4.17
CA GLU A 530 14.67 -19.34 3.25
C GLU A 530 14.41 -18.27 2.19
N ILE A 531 14.51 -18.63 0.91
CA ILE A 531 14.23 -17.75 -0.23
C ILE A 531 13.30 -18.51 -1.17
N GLY A 532 12.00 -18.39 -0.95
CA GLY A 532 10.98 -19.09 -1.74
C GLY A 532 11.10 -20.61 -1.60
N ASN A 533 11.55 -21.28 -2.67
CA ASN A 533 11.75 -22.73 -2.71
C ASN A 533 13.22 -23.15 -2.49
N GLU A 534 14.11 -22.20 -2.18
CA GLU A 534 15.52 -22.47 -1.90
C GLU A 534 15.82 -22.23 -0.42
N ILE A 535 16.62 -23.11 0.17
CA ILE A 535 17.20 -22.92 1.49
C ILE A 535 18.71 -22.80 1.33
N VAL A 536 19.28 -21.71 1.84
CA VAL A 536 20.73 -21.49 1.89
C VAL A 536 21.20 -21.79 3.30
N VAL A 537 22.04 -22.82 3.45
CA VAL A 537 22.62 -23.19 4.75
C VAL A 537 23.92 -22.43 4.95
N LEU A 538 24.07 -21.80 6.10
CA LEU A 538 25.27 -21.09 6.51
C LEU A 538 25.92 -21.86 7.66
N GLN A 539 27.15 -22.31 7.46
CA GLN A 539 27.97 -22.93 8.50
C GLN A 539 29.33 -22.25 8.54
N GLY A 540 29.81 -21.93 9.73
CA GLY A 540 31.13 -21.35 9.93
C GLY A 540 31.32 -20.80 11.33
N SER A 541 32.31 -19.93 11.52
CA SER A 541 32.41 -19.19 12.78
C SER A 541 31.21 -18.25 12.94
N GLU A 542 30.79 -17.97 14.18
CA GLU A 542 29.71 -17.02 14.47
C GLU A 542 29.98 -15.65 13.85
N SER A 543 31.25 -15.26 13.71
CA SER A 543 31.62 -14.00 13.05
C SER A 543 31.34 -14.02 11.55
N ALA A 544 31.57 -15.15 10.89
CA ALA A 544 31.28 -15.32 9.46
C ALA A 544 29.77 -15.35 9.20
N VAL A 545 29.01 -16.15 9.97
CA VAL A 545 27.54 -16.23 9.83
C VAL A 545 26.88 -14.91 10.25
N GLY A 546 27.34 -14.29 11.33
CA GLY A 546 26.91 -12.97 11.75
C GLY A 546 27.19 -11.89 10.70
N SER A 547 28.30 -11.99 9.96
CA SER A 547 28.58 -11.06 8.85
C SER A 547 27.56 -11.19 7.71
N VAL A 548 27.05 -12.39 7.43
CA VAL A 548 26.00 -12.58 6.41
C VAL A 548 24.63 -12.11 6.91
N THR A 549 24.28 -12.46 8.14
CA THR A 549 22.92 -12.25 8.68
C THR A 549 22.71 -10.87 9.30
N ARG A 550 23.76 -10.28 9.88
CA ARG A 550 23.71 -9.03 10.65
C ARG A 550 24.74 -7.99 10.19
N GLY A 551 25.60 -8.32 9.23
CA GLY A 551 26.59 -7.38 8.69
C GLY A 551 25.95 -6.16 8.05
N ARG A 552 26.63 -5.01 8.15
CA ARG A 552 26.14 -3.74 7.59
C ARG A 552 27.18 -3.10 6.70
N PHE A 553 26.78 -2.76 5.48
CA PHE A 553 27.53 -1.84 4.63
C PHE A 553 27.20 -0.42 5.06
N SER A 554 28.21 0.39 5.31
CA SER A 554 28.08 1.80 5.68
C SER A 554 29.02 2.61 4.81
N LEU A 555 28.46 3.53 4.03
CA LEU A 555 29.24 4.51 3.29
C LEU A 555 29.56 5.67 4.24
N ARG A 556 30.82 5.75 4.69
CA ARG A 556 31.29 6.79 5.60
C ARG A 556 31.91 7.91 4.79
N PHE A 557 31.47 9.14 5.03
CA PHE A 557 32.10 10.30 4.42
C PHE A 557 33.11 10.90 5.41
N PRO A 558 34.28 11.38 4.94
CA PRO A 558 35.34 11.91 5.81
C PRO A 558 34.92 13.19 6.54
N SER A 559 33.85 13.85 6.10
CA SER A 559 33.26 15.01 6.77
C SER A 559 31.79 15.14 6.41
N GLU A 560 31.03 15.77 7.30
CA GLU A 560 29.64 16.18 7.03
C GLU A 560 29.55 17.08 5.79
N LYS A 561 30.57 17.91 5.54
CA LYS A 561 30.69 18.74 4.32
C LYS A 561 30.75 17.90 3.03
N ALA A 562 31.32 16.70 3.05
CA ALA A 562 31.33 15.81 1.89
C ALA A 562 29.94 15.20 1.64
N LEU A 563 29.22 14.83 2.70
CA LEU A 563 27.83 14.39 2.61
C LEU A 563 26.90 15.51 2.13
N GLY A 564 27.08 16.73 2.65
CA GLY A 564 26.37 17.92 2.22
C GLY A 564 26.59 18.21 0.72
N ARG A 565 27.83 18.08 0.22
CA ARG A 565 28.12 18.20 -1.22
C ARG A 565 27.39 17.15 -2.06
N LEU A 566 27.30 15.91 -1.59
CA LEU A 566 26.53 14.87 -2.28
C LEU A 566 25.04 15.23 -2.34
N ALA A 567 24.47 15.69 -1.21
CA ALA A 567 23.09 16.14 -1.15
C ALA A 567 22.84 17.32 -2.10
N THR A 568 23.71 18.34 -2.10
CA THR A 568 23.62 19.46 -3.03
C THR A 568 23.70 19.01 -4.49
N CYS A 569 24.62 18.13 -4.84
CA CYS A 569 24.74 17.60 -6.21
C CYS A 569 23.50 16.79 -6.63
N ALA A 570 22.93 16.00 -5.72
CA ALA A 570 21.69 15.27 -5.95
C ALA A 570 20.52 16.23 -6.17
N THR A 571 20.33 17.23 -5.28
CA THR A 571 19.28 18.25 -5.42
C THR A 571 19.43 19.04 -6.72
N MET A 572 20.65 19.45 -7.08
CA MET A 572 20.91 20.15 -8.34
C MET A 572 20.62 19.27 -9.56
N SER A 573 20.94 17.97 -9.50
CA SER A 573 20.63 17.02 -10.58
C SER A 573 19.12 16.82 -10.73
N THR A 574 18.39 16.71 -9.63
CA THR A 574 16.92 16.64 -9.63
C THR A 574 16.31 17.91 -10.21
N PHE A 575 16.78 19.08 -9.76
CA PHE A 575 16.33 20.36 -10.29
C PHE A 575 16.63 20.49 -11.79
N GLN A 576 17.81 20.08 -12.23
CA GLN A 576 18.16 20.05 -13.65
C GLN A 576 17.24 19.13 -14.45
N CYS A 577 16.91 17.94 -13.93
CA CYS A 577 15.98 17.02 -14.57
C CYS A 577 14.58 17.63 -14.70
N LEU A 578 14.07 18.24 -13.62
CA LEU A 578 12.78 18.93 -13.62
C LEU A 578 12.78 20.10 -14.62
N ALA A 579 13.81 20.94 -14.61
CA ALA A 579 13.94 22.03 -15.57
C ALA A 579 13.97 21.53 -17.02
N GLN A 580 14.65 20.41 -17.29
CA GLN A 580 14.64 19.78 -18.63
C GLN A 580 13.26 19.26 -19.02
N LEU A 581 12.48 18.71 -18.09
CA LEU A 581 11.10 18.27 -18.35
C LEU A 581 10.17 19.43 -18.74
N PHE A 582 10.39 20.64 -18.24
CA PHE A 582 9.60 21.82 -18.61
C PHE A 582 10.10 22.52 -19.88
N ILE A 583 11.43 22.61 -20.06
CA ILE A 583 12.04 23.38 -21.16
C ILE A 583 12.04 22.59 -22.48
N VAL A 584 12.25 21.28 -22.44
CA VAL A 584 12.36 20.46 -23.66
C VAL A 584 11.06 20.37 -24.47
N PRO A 585 9.86 20.22 -23.87
CA PRO A 585 8.61 20.20 -24.63
C PRO A 585 8.38 21.46 -25.45
N GLN A 586 8.95 22.60 -25.04
CA GLN A 586 8.88 23.88 -25.76
C GLN A 586 9.95 24.02 -26.87
N GLY A 587 10.87 23.05 -26.99
CA GLY A 587 11.89 23.03 -28.03
C GLY A 587 11.38 22.53 -29.38
N THR A 588 12.15 22.77 -30.44
CA THR A 588 11.89 22.19 -31.77
C THR A 588 11.87 20.65 -31.72
N LEU A 589 11.22 20.00 -32.69
CA LEU A 589 11.16 18.52 -32.79
C LEU A 589 12.52 17.84 -32.60
N LEU A 590 13.59 18.45 -33.13
CA LEU A 590 14.95 17.97 -32.97
C LEU A 590 15.40 17.96 -31.49
N GLY A 591 15.04 18.98 -30.71
CA GLY A 591 15.33 19.07 -29.29
C GLY A 591 14.60 18.01 -28.46
N GLN A 592 13.34 17.74 -28.80
CA GLN A 592 12.54 16.68 -28.15
C GLN A 592 13.13 15.28 -28.43
N LEU A 593 13.57 15.01 -29.67
CA LEU A 593 14.23 13.75 -30.03
C LEU A 593 15.54 13.54 -29.25
N PHE A 594 16.39 14.58 -29.16
CA PHE A 594 17.63 14.50 -28.38
C PHE A 594 17.39 14.27 -26.88
N PHE A 595 16.30 14.81 -26.32
CA PHE A 595 15.94 14.55 -24.93
C PHE A 595 15.52 13.10 -24.69
N VAL A 596 14.62 12.56 -25.51
CA VAL A 596 14.21 11.15 -25.40
C VAL A 596 15.42 10.23 -25.57
N LEU A 597 16.30 10.51 -26.52
CA LEU A 597 17.54 9.77 -26.70
C LEU A 597 18.45 9.85 -25.46
N SER A 598 18.57 11.03 -24.84
CA SER A 598 19.36 11.20 -23.62
C SER A 598 18.78 10.44 -22.43
N LEU A 599 17.44 10.37 -22.31
CA LEU A 599 16.76 9.60 -21.27
C LEU A 599 16.96 8.09 -21.49
N ALA A 600 16.86 7.62 -22.74
CA ALA A 600 17.12 6.23 -23.09
C ALA A 600 18.57 5.83 -22.77
N ILE A 601 19.55 6.69 -23.10
CA ILE A 601 20.96 6.45 -22.76
C ILE A 601 21.17 6.45 -21.24
N ALA A 602 20.57 7.40 -20.50
CA ALA A 602 20.66 7.44 -19.04
C ALA A 602 20.05 6.20 -18.39
N TRP A 603 18.91 5.72 -18.91
CA TRP A 603 18.27 4.49 -18.46
C TRP A 603 19.13 3.26 -18.75
N LEU A 604 19.71 3.15 -19.95
CA LEU A 604 20.63 2.06 -20.30
C LEU A 604 21.86 2.08 -19.40
N TYR A 605 22.43 3.25 -19.14
CA TYR A 605 23.56 3.42 -18.24
C TYR A 605 23.21 3.00 -16.81
N ASN A 606 22.08 3.46 -16.27
CA ASN A 606 21.62 3.07 -14.93
C ASN A 606 21.35 1.56 -14.85
N SER A 607 20.79 0.97 -15.89
CA SER A 607 20.56 -0.48 -15.97
C SER A 607 21.87 -1.26 -16.01
N PHE A 608 22.85 -0.78 -16.79
CA PHE A 608 24.20 -1.34 -16.82
C PHE A 608 24.90 -1.20 -15.47
N MET A 609 24.83 -0.03 -14.82
CA MET A 609 25.38 0.22 -13.50
C MET A 609 24.71 -0.65 -12.43
N ALA A 610 23.39 -0.84 -12.48
CA ALA A 610 22.69 -1.74 -11.59
C ALA A 610 23.16 -3.20 -11.78
N SER A 611 23.36 -3.62 -13.04
CA SER A 611 23.85 -4.97 -13.34
C SER A 611 25.30 -5.21 -12.87
N THR A 612 26.17 -4.20 -13.02
CA THR A 612 27.57 -4.26 -12.58
C THR A 612 27.68 -4.13 -11.06
N ALA A 613 26.84 -3.31 -10.43
CA ALA A 613 26.73 -3.21 -8.97
C ALA A 613 26.31 -4.54 -8.35
N LYS A 614 25.39 -5.30 -8.97
CA LYS A 614 25.06 -6.65 -8.52
C LYS A 614 26.29 -7.57 -8.55
N LYS A 615 27.06 -7.55 -9.64
CA LYS A 615 28.31 -8.34 -9.77
C LYS A 615 29.38 -7.91 -8.78
N ALA A 616 29.56 -6.60 -8.58
CA ALA A 616 30.54 -6.04 -7.64
C ALA A 616 30.15 -6.36 -6.19
N LYS A 617 28.86 -6.25 -5.84
CA LYS A 617 28.36 -6.62 -4.51
C LYS A 617 28.56 -8.11 -4.24
N THR A 618 28.26 -8.97 -5.22
CA THR A 618 28.55 -10.40 -5.10
C THR A 618 30.05 -10.64 -4.92
N LYS A 619 30.91 -10.00 -5.71
CA LYS A 619 32.36 -10.13 -5.59
C LYS A 619 32.87 -9.69 -4.21
N VAL A 620 32.49 -8.50 -3.74
CA VAL A 620 32.93 -7.98 -2.44
C VAL A 620 32.42 -8.84 -1.29
N VAL A 621 31.16 -9.28 -1.33
CA VAL A 621 30.61 -10.12 -0.26
C VAL A 621 31.23 -11.52 -0.28
N VAL A 622 31.25 -12.18 -1.45
CA VAL A 622 31.67 -13.58 -1.56
C VAL A 622 33.19 -13.72 -1.47
N ASP A 623 33.94 -12.92 -2.23
CA ASP A 623 35.39 -13.07 -2.34
C ASP A 623 36.10 -12.34 -1.19
N ASP A 624 35.72 -11.09 -0.91
CA ASP A 624 36.48 -10.25 0.03
C ASP A 624 36.01 -10.41 1.49
N VAL A 625 34.70 -10.47 1.73
CA VAL A 625 34.13 -10.59 3.09
C VAL A 625 34.11 -12.03 3.57
N LEU A 626 33.63 -12.96 2.73
CA LEU A 626 33.47 -14.37 3.05
C LEU A 626 34.68 -15.23 2.65
N LYS A 627 35.70 -14.65 2.00
CA LYS A 627 36.94 -15.33 1.58
C LYS A 627 36.69 -16.53 0.66
N ALA A 628 35.83 -16.36 -0.35
CA ALA A 628 35.47 -17.38 -1.32
C ALA A 628 34.96 -18.69 -0.66
N PRO A 629 33.79 -18.66 0.00
CA PRO A 629 33.26 -19.82 0.69
C PRO A 629 32.99 -20.97 -0.29
N SER A 630 33.20 -22.20 0.15
CA SER A 630 32.80 -23.40 -0.60
C SER A 630 31.28 -23.43 -0.71
N MET A 631 30.75 -23.32 -1.93
CA MET A 631 29.31 -23.37 -2.20
C MET A 631 28.98 -24.66 -2.94
N GLN A 632 28.13 -25.49 -2.33
CA GLN A 632 27.56 -26.67 -2.98
C GLN A 632 26.05 -26.52 -3.07
N ARG A 633 25.48 -26.83 -4.24
CA ARG A 633 24.03 -26.78 -4.48
C ARG A 633 23.51 -28.20 -4.66
N TYR A 634 22.51 -28.55 -3.88
CA TYR A 634 21.81 -29.83 -3.98
C TYR A 634 20.36 -29.58 -4.41
N SER A 635 19.84 -30.44 -5.28
CA SER A 635 18.44 -30.43 -5.69
C SER A 635 17.73 -31.55 -4.96
N LEU A 636 16.68 -31.21 -4.20
CA LEU A 636 15.86 -32.15 -3.46
C LEU A 636 14.44 -32.09 -4.02
N GLY A 637 13.83 -33.25 -4.28
CA GLY A 637 12.56 -33.34 -5.01
C GLY A 637 11.35 -32.81 -4.24
N SER A 638 11.43 -32.73 -2.91
CA SER A 638 10.34 -32.30 -2.04
C SER A 638 10.81 -31.46 -0.86
N ARG A 639 9.89 -30.69 -0.27
CA ARG A 639 10.15 -29.87 0.92
C ARG A 639 10.43 -30.74 2.15
N SER A 640 9.83 -31.92 2.24
CA SER A 640 10.13 -32.97 3.24
C SER A 640 11.59 -33.43 3.14
N ALA A 641 12.05 -33.81 1.94
CA ALA A 641 13.44 -34.19 1.72
C ALA A 641 14.41 -33.04 2.07
N MET A 642 14.06 -31.81 1.68
CA MET A 642 14.84 -30.61 2.03
C MET A 642 14.96 -30.39 3.53
N ALA A 643 13.87 -30.53 4.29
CA ALA A 643 13.91 -30.39 5.74
C ALA A 643 14.78 -31.47 6.40
N VAL A 644 14.68 -32.74 5.98
CA VAL A 644 15.50 -33.83 6.52
C VAL A 644 16.99 -33.62 6.19
N PHE A 645 17.31 -33.22 4.96
CA PHE A 645 18.67 -32.88 4.57
C PHE A 645 19.24 -31.76 5.44
N LEU A 646 18.45 -30.71 5.69
CA LEU A 646 18.84 -29.60 6.54
C LEU A 646 19.12 -30.05 7.99
N MET A 647 18.31 -30.94 8.55
CA MET A 647 18.54 -31.50 9.89
C MET A 647 19.83 -32.34 9.97
N GLN A 648 20.16 -33.08 8.92
CA GLN A 648 21.43 -33.83 8.83
C GLN A 648 22.65 -32.91 8.77
N VAL A 649 22.52 -31.78 8.06
CA VAL A 649 23.60 -30.79 7.91
C VAL A 649 23.80 -30.01 9.21
N LEU A 650 22.74 -29.47 9.81
CA LEU A 650 22.81 -28.61 10.99
C LEU A 650 22.92 -29.39 12.32
N LYS A 651 22.40 -30.62 12.39
CA LYS A 651 22.35 -31.46 13.59
C LYS A 651 21.85 -30.73 14.85
N PRO A 652 20.68 -30.06 14.80
CA PRO A 652 20.16 -29.35 15.96
C PRO A 652 19.79 -30.32 17.10
N ALA A 653 19.89 -29.86 18.35
CA ALA A 653 19.53 -30.68 19.51
C ALA A 653 18.04 -31.11 19.48
N ASN A 654 17.15 -30.22 19.03
CA ASN A 654 15.70 -30.43 18.96
C ASN A 654 15.22 -30.64 17.51
N VAL A 655 15.62 -31.76 16.89
CA VAL A 655 15.28 -32.08 15.49
C VAL A 655 13.77 -32.02 15.21
N GLU A 656 12.93 -32.55 16.11
CA GLU A 656 11.47 -32.59 15.92
C GLU A 656 10.83 -31.20 15.86
N GLU A 657 11.25 -30.30 16.76
CA GLU A 657 10.75 -28.92 16.84
C GLU A 657 11.13 -28.13 15.58
N GLN A 658 12.37 -28.31 15.10
CA GLN A 658 12.86 -27.67 13.87
C GLN A 658 12.12 -28.20 12.64
N LEU A 659 11.85 -29.50 12.57
CA LEU A 659 11.01 -30.08 11.50
C LEU A 659 9.57 -29.54 11.55
N ALA A 660 9.01 -29.33 12.74
CA ALA A 660 7.68 -28.75 12.91
C ALA A 660 7.61 -27.28 12.45
N ALA A 661 8.69 -26.51 12.66
CA ALA A 661 8.80 -25.14 12.17
C ALA A 661 8.90 -25.07 10.63
N LEU A 662 9.69 -25.96 10.01
CA LEU A 662 9.88 -26.00 8.55
C LEU A 662 8.65 -26.53 7.79
N ILE A 663 7.90 -27.44 8.41
CA ILE A 663 6.72 -28.09 7.85
C ILE A 663 5.58 -28.02 8.88
N PRO A 664 4.80 -26.93 8.90
CA PRO A 664 3.82 -26.64 9.95
C PRO A 664 2.53 -27.49 9.88
N ASN A 665 2.56 -28.62 9.15
CA ASN A 665 1.40 -29.49 9.02
C ASN A 665 1.18 -30.34 10.29
N LYS A 666 -0.01 -30.26 10.87
CA LYS A 666 -0.36 -30.86 12.17
C LYS A 666 -1.16 -32.17 12.08
N THR A 667 -1.32 -32.77 10.90
CA THR A 667 -2.03 -34.07 10.83
C THR A 667 -1.26 -35.18 11.56
N ARG A 668 -1.97 -36.24 11.94
CA ARG A 668 -1.40 -37.40 12.65
C ARG A 668 -0.22 -38.01 11.90
N VAL A 669 -0.31 -38.12 10.57
CA VAL A 669 0.76 -38.63 9.69
C VAL A 669 2.02 -37.77 9.78
N TRP A 670 1.90 -36.44 9.71
CA TRP A 670 3.04 -35.54 9.80
C TRP A 670 3.70 -35.54 11.17
N THR A 671 2.91 -35.67 12.24
CA THR A 671 3.45 -35.81 13.60
C THR A 671 4.21 -37.12 13.76
N ALA A 672 3.64 -38.25 13.31
CA ALA A 672 4.34 -39.53 13.32
C ALA A 672 5.63 -39.50 12.48
N TRP A 673 5.57 -38.93 11.26
CA TRP A 673 6.74 -38.76 10.41
C TRP A 673 7.85 -37.95 11.11
N ARG A 674 7.52 -36.79 11.71
CA ARG A 674 8.50 -35.96 12.43
C ARG A 674 9.15 -36.71 13.58
N GLN A 675 8.37 -37.45 14.37
CA GLN A 675 8.89 -38.24 15.49
C GLN A 675 9.81 -39.37 15.01
N ILE A 676 9.42 -40.09 13.95
CA ILE A 676 10.21 -41.16 13.36
C ILE A 676 11.53 -40.60 12.81
N VAL A 677 11.47 -39.51 12.05
CA VAL A 677 12.65 -38.84 11.49
C VAL A 677 13.56 -38.31 12.59
N ALA A 678 13.03 -37.58 13.57
CA ALA A 678 13.81 -37.04 14.67
C ALA A 678 14.48 -38.13 15.52
N ARG A 679 13.79 -39.27 15.74
CA ARG A 679 14.36 -40.42 16.44
C ARG A 679 15.49 -41.06 15.64
N ARG A 680 15.27 -41.37 14.35
CA ARG A 680 16.26 -42.06 13.52
C ARG A 680 17.46 -41.19 13.16
N LEU A 681 17.29 -39.87 13.01
CA LEU A 681 18.41 -38.95 12.76
C LEU A 681 19.39 -38.82 13.94
N ARG A 682 19.02 -39.34 15.13
CA ARG A 682 19.97 -39.47 16.26
C ARG A 682 20.91 -40.66 16.11
N ASP A 683 20.55 -41.64 15.26
CA ASP A 683 21.39 -42.80 14.99
C ASP A 683 22.54 -42.40 14.04
N GLU A 684 23.71 -43.05 14.16
CA GLU A 684 24.88 -42.71 13.33
C GLU A 684 24.67 -42.94 11.83
N LYS A 685 23.81 -43.92 11.48
CA LYS A 685 23.46 -44.28 10.10
C LYS A 685 21.94 -44.39 9.98
N PRO A 686 21.22 -43.26 9.82
CA PRO A 686 19.78 -43.27 9.73
C PRO A 686 19.33 -44.03 8.48
N THR A 687 18.48 -45.04 8.65
CA THR A 687 17.80 -45.72 7.55
C THR A 687 16.29 -45.59 7.71
N PHE A 688 15.62 -45.25 6.62
CA PHE A 688 14.18 -45.01 6.51
C PHE A 688 13.48 -46.09 5.67
N GLU A 689 14.15 -47.23 5.47
CA GLU A 689 13.57 -48.36 4.73
C GLU A 689 12.25 -48.82 5.35
N ALA A 690 11.30 -49.11 4.47
CA ALA A 690 9.89 -49.33 4.80
C ALA A 690 9.57 -50.68 5.44
N THR A 691 10.57 -51.51 5.72
CA THR A 691 10.38 -52.89 6.18
C THR A 691 9.87 -52.98 7.62
N VAL A 692 10.00 -51.91 8.42
CA VAL A 692 9.57 -51.90 9.82
C VAL A 692 8.42 -50.91 10.02
N ARG A 693 7.22 -51.45 10.29
CA ARG A 693 6.04 -50.66 10.65
C ARG A 693 6.32 -49.90 11.96
N PRO A 694 6.27 -48.56 11.98
CA PRO A 694 6.59 -47.79 13.18
C PRO A 694 5.57 -48.04 14.31
N ALA A 695 6.02 -48.13 15.55
CA ALA A 695 5.12 -48.21 16.70
C ALA A 695 4.16 -47.00 16.73
N GLY A 696 2.87 -47.26 16.96
CA GLY A 696 1.83 -46.21 17.00
C GLY A 696 1.15 -45.88 15.67
N THR A 697 1.52 -46.55 14.56
CA THR A 697 0.85 -46.39 13.25
C THR A 697 -0.13 -47.52 12.93
N GLU A 698 -0.57 -48.29 13.94
CA GLU A 698 -1.47 -49.44 13.78
C GLU A 698 -2.87 -49.02 13.30
N ASN A 699 -3.30 -47.81 13.67
CA ASN A 699 -4.63 -47.26 13.37
C ASN A 699 -4.63 -46.27 12.19
N PHE A 700 -3.64 -46.33 11.30
CA PHE A 700 -3.59 -45.46 10.12
C PHE A 700 -4.45 -46.05 9.01
N THR A 701 -5.18 -45.20 8.29
CA THR A 701 -5.88 -45.63 7.07
C THR A 701 -4.87 -46.05 5.99
N ALA A 702 -5.35 -46.70 4.94
CA ALA A 702 -4.51 -47.06 3.80
C ALA A 702 -3.87 -45.82 3.13
N GLU A 703 -4.63 -44.72 3.03
CA GLU A 703 -4.15 -43.44 2.50
C GLU A 703 -3.10 -42.79 3.41
N GLU A 704 -3.35 -42.76 4.73
CA GLU A 704 -2.41 -42.23 5.72
C GLU A 704 -1.10 -43.03 5.74
N SER A 705 -1.21 -44.36 5.61
CA SER A 705 -0.05 -45.26 5.53
C SER A 705 0.75 -45.02 4.23
N THR A 706 0.05 -44.80 3.11
CA THR A 706 0.68 -44.48 1.82
C THR A 706 1.42 -43.15 1.89
N LEU A 707 0.77 -42.11 2.43
CA LEU A 707 1.40 -40.80 2.62
C LEU A 707 2.63 -40.90 3.53
N LEU A 708 2.53 -41.61 4.66
CA LEU A 708 3.66 -41.81 5.57
C LEU A 708 4.83 -42.50 4.84
N HIS A 709 4.54 -43.53 4.05
CA HIS A 709 5.56 -44.25 3.28
C HIS A 709 6.25 -43.33 2.25
N THR A 710 5.48 -42.49 1.54
CA THR A 710 6.06 -41.49 0.62
C THR A 710 6.98 -40.50 1.36
N LEU A 711 6.55 -39.98 2.52
CA LEU A 711 7.34 -39.04 3.31
C LEU A 711 8.61 -39.67 3.90
N LEU A 712 8.57 -40.95 4.26
CA LEU A 712 9.77 -41.71 4.68
C LEU A 712 10.71 -41.99 3.50
N GLY A 713 10.16 -42.23 2.30
CA GLY A 713 10.93 -42.30 1.05
C GLY A 713 11.68 -41.00 0.76
N ASP A 714 11.04 -39.85 0.93
CA ASP A 714 11.68 -38.54 0.82
C ASP A 714 12.80 -38.35 1.84
N ALA A 715 12.59 -38.79 3.09
CA ALA A 715 13.61 -38.76 4.13
C ALA A 715 14.81 -39.65 3.77
N GLN A 716 14.59 -40.84 3.23
CA GLN A 716 15.66 -41.71 2.74
C GLN A 716 16.44 -41.06 1.60
N ALA A 717 15.75 -40.45 0.63
CA ALA A 717 16.38 -39.75 -0.48
C ALA A 717 17.30 -38.63 0.03
N ALA A 718 16.85 -37.87 1.03
CA ALA A 718 17.66 -36.84 1.67
C ALA A 718 18.90 -37.40 2.38
N VAL A 719 18.77 -38.53 3.11
CA VAL A 719 19.91 -39.21 3.73
C VAL A 719 20.91 -39.69 2.70
N ASN A 720 20.45 -40.27 1.59
CA ASN A 720 21.32 -40.74 0.52
C ASN A 720 22.12 -39.60 -0.10
N VAL A 721 21.46 -38.46 -0.38
CA VAL A 721 22.11 -37.25 -0.89
C VAL A 721 23.14 -36.72 0.12
N TYR A 722 22.79 -36.67 1.42
CA TYR A 722 23.73 -36.26 2.47
C TYR A 722 24.92 -37.21 2.59
N GLY A 723 24.70 -38.53 2.51
CA GLY A 723 25.78 -39.53 2.54
C GLY A 723 26.75 -39.38 1.37
N ALA A 724 26.23 -39.18 0.16
CA ALA A 724 27.04 -38.91 -1.03
C ALA A 724 27.79 -37.56 -0.93
N ALA A 725 27.19 -36.57 -0.29
CA ALA A 725 27.79 -35.26 -0.06
C ALA A 725 28.88 -35.28 1.01
N ARG A 726 28.70 -36.06 2.10
CA ARG A 726 29.64 -36.17 3.23
C ARG A 726 31.02 -36.70 2.81
N GLY A 727 31.11 -37.48 1.73
CA GLY A 727 32.39 -37.89 1.16
C GLY A 727 33.19 -36.76 0.47
N ARG A 728 32.63 -35.55 0.36
CA ARG A 728 33.24 -34.37 -0.28
C ARG A 728 33.52 -33.20 0.67
N TYR A 729 33.09 -33.30 1.92
CA TYR A 729 33.42 -32.37 3.01
C TYR A 729 34.57 -32.96 3.82
#